data_AF-A0AAN7HAG0-F1
#
_entry.id   AF-A0AAN7HAG0-F1
#
_cell.length_a   1.000
_cell.length_b   1.000
_cell.length_c   1.000
_cell.angle_alpha   90.00
_cell.angle_beta   90.00
_cell.angle_gamma   90.00
#
_symmetry.space_group_name_H-M   'P 1'
#
loop_
_entity.id
_entity.type
_entity.pdbx_description
1 polymer ?
#
loop_
_entity_poly.entity_id
_entity_poly.type
_entity_poly.pdbx_seq_one_letter_code
_entity_poly.pdbx_strand_id
1 'polypeptide(L)'
;MGMPKVDYSLYLVTDSTPAILGNRQLTHVVEEALRGGVTVVQLREKTADTADMISTARELHGITQKYGVPLLINDRVDVALAVGCEGVHIGQDDMELSVARKLLGPDAIIGVTVSSIEEALRACKGGADYLGIGTVYATPTKTNTKDIIGTAGVREILGKIAEARFDIPTVCIGGINESNLQRIIFQSGAARKGLDGVALVSAIMAAPDPEGAASELFKLVKSPPAFRVDMGPADVVQRQVAQAPSIIQALTPNVEQVVQNFAANVALAIGASPIMAGYGEEAPDLCKLGGALVINMGSVDPAGLANYLKALRAYNQAGRPVMFDPVGAGATSIRREAVKTIMTNGYLDVIKGNEGEIRTVFGDSQEQQRGVDSSSTLDESRKARLVLALAAREKNVVVMTGKTDFVSDGESVFAIDNGHEYLGLVTGTGCTLGTAISAAIASRKANRLTAVIAAILHFEIAAELAAERPEVRGPGTFLPAFLDELYRIRQATASSELICDIQEKFRPVIFEFDKVILTARKLLRAATHLQIPIFVTTQNRARLGDTVPELQDLLAGAGPLVKADVDKTLFSMWLPEIASHSHFTSSPSEVVIVGLESHICVTQTALDLLQAGHRVYVVADGVSSSNREEVGVALARLRQAGAVVTTSESWIYECMGDAGIPEFKEMVKVVKETMGDTKVALQGLLGSKI
;
A
#
# COMPACT_ATOMS: atom_id res chain seq x y z
N MET A 1 -28.87 -24.22 30.51
CA MET A 1 -27.66 -24.09 29.67
C MET A 1 -27.97 -22.99 28.68
N GLY A 2 -27.19 -21.91 28.65
CA GLY A 2 -27.42 -20.83 27.69
C GLY A 2 -27.29 -21.38 26.26
N MET A 3 -28.06 -20.84 25.33
CA MET A 3 -27.92 -21.19 23.92
C MET A 3 -26.47 -21.00 23.46
N PRO A 4 -25.90 -21.95 22.69
CA PRO A 4 -24.62 -21.73 22.05
C PRO A 4 -24.69 -20.48 21.16
N LYS A 5 -23.62 -19.69 21.18
CA LYS A 5 -23.50 -18.48 20.34
C LYS A 5 -23.56 -18.89 18.86
N VAL A 6 -24.50 -18.30 18.11
CA VAL A 6 -24.69 -18.58 16.68
C VAL A 6 -23.50 -18.04 15.87
N ASP A 7 -22.94 -18.84 14.97
CA ASP A 7 -21.92 -18.40 14.02
C ASP A 7 -22.58 -17.91 12.72
N TYR A 8 -22.53 -16.59 12.49
CA TYR A 8 -23.13 -15.95 11.31
C TYR A 8 -22.20 -15.87 10.09
N SER A 9 -21.01 -16.48 10.14
CA SER A 9 -19.95 -16.32 9.14
C SER A 9 -20.42 -16.56 7.70
N LEU A 10 -21.06 -17.71 7.44
CA LEU A 10 -21.55 -18.06 6.12
C LEU A 10 -23.02 -18.45 6.19
N TYR A 11 -23.88 -17.49 5.88
CA TYR A 11 -25.32 -17.61 6.00
C TYR A 11 -25.94 -17.93 4.62
N LEU A 12 -26.47 -19.15 4.45
CA LEU A 12 -27.22 -19.54 3.27
C LEU A 12 -28.69 -19.12 3.37
N VAL A 13 -29.19 -18.40 2.38
CA VAL A 13 -30.61 -18.18 2.15
C VAL A 13 -31.04 -18.98 0.93
N THR A 14 -32.06 -19.84 1.08
CA THR A 14 -32.52 -20.69 -0.01
C THR A 14 -33.30 -19.94 -1.07
N ASP A 15 -33.33 -20.47 -2.29
CA ASP A 15 -34.27 -20.07 -3.33
C ASP A 15 -34.62 -21.31 -4.15
N SER A 16 -35.89 -21.69 -4.13
CA SER A 16 -36.43 -22.89 -4.79
C SER A 16 -36.86 -22.63 -6.24
N THR A 17 -36.73 -21.40 -6.74
CA THR A 17 -37.21 -21.06 -8.08
C THR A 17 -36.40 -21.82 -9.14
N PRO A 18 -37.04 -22.19 -10.28
CA PRO A 18 -36.33 -22.86 -11.37
C PRO A 18 -35.13 -22.08 -11.92
N ALA A 19 -35.13 -20.75 -11.79
CA ALA A 19 -34.04 -19.89 -12.24
C ALA A 19 -32.75 -20.07 -11.41
N ILE A 20 -32.87 -20.47 -10.13
CA ILE A 20 -31.74 -20.63 -9.21
C ILE A 20 -31.45 -22.11 -8.95
N LEU A 21 -32.48 -22.87 -8.55
CA LEU A 21 -32.32 -24.27 -8.16
C LEU A 21 -32.24 -25.20 -9.39
N GLY A 22 -32.90 -24.82 -10.48
CA GLY A 22 -33.09 -25.69 -11.65
C GLY A 22 -33.96 -26.90 -11.29
N ASN A 23 -33.52 -28.09 -11.70
CA ASN A 23 -34.21 -29.36 -11.44
C ASN A 23 -33.65 -30.12 -10.22
N ARG A 24 -32.79 -29.49 -9.43
CA ARG A 24 -32.16 -30.12 -8.26
C ARG A 24 -33.10 -30.13 -7.07
N GLN A 25 -32.90 -31.06 -6.14
CA GLN A 25 -33.64 -31.09 -4.88
C GLN A 25 -33.03 -30.07 -3.91
N LEU A 26 -33.89 -29.24 -3.31
CA LEU A 26 -33.47 -28.20 -2.37
C LEU A 26 -32.67 -28.78 -1.19
N THR A 27 -33.15 -29.88 -0.62
CA THR A 27 -32.56 -30.53 0.55
C THR A 27 -31.17 -31.08 0.26
N HIS A 28 -30.95 -31.63 -0.94
CA HIS A 28 -29.63 -32.08 -1.38
C HIS A 28 -28.63 -30.92 -1.51
N VAL A 29 -29.03 -29.82 -2.17
CA VAL A 29 -28.16 -28.63 -2.34
C VAL A 29 -27.81 -28.00 -0.99
N VAL A 30 -28.77 -27.94 -0.06
CA VAL A 30 -28.50 -27.44 1.30
C VAL A 30 -27.55 -28.37 2.07
N GLU A 31 -27.70 -29.70 1.93
CA GLU A 31 -26.78 -30.65 2.59
C GLU A 31 -25.35 -30.53 2.04
N GLU A 32 -25.18 -30.41 0.72
CA GLU A 32 -23.87 -30.16 0.09
C GLU A 32 -23.25 -28.85 0.63
N ALA A 33 -24.04 -27.77 0.71
CA ALA A 33 -23.58 -26.50 1.23
C ALA A 33 -23.18 -26.57 2.73
N LEU A 34 -23.90 -27.37 3.54
CA LEU A 34 -23.55 -27.62 4.94
C LEU A 34 -22.22 -28.36 5.08
N ARG A 35 -21.93 -29.35 4.21
CA ARG A 35 -20.61 -30.01 4.15
C ARG A 35 -19.49 -29.03 3.80
N GLY A 36 -19.80 -28.04 2.96
CA GLY A 36 -18.91 -26.94 2.61
C GLY A 36 -18.70 -25.89 3.70
N GLY A 37 -19.42 -25.95 4.84
CA GLY A 37 -19.21 -25.06 5.98
C GLY A 37 -20.19 -23.90 6.12
N VAL A 38 -21.39 -23.99 5.53
CA VAL A 38 -22.50 -23.08 5.88
C VAL A 38 -22.80 -23.15 7.37
N THR A 39 -22.96 -21.99 8.02
CA THR A 39 -23.13 -21.88 9.48
C THR A 39 -24.51 -21.44 9.92
N VAL A 40 -25.36 -20.96 9.00
CA VAL A 40 -26.79 -20.68 9.20
C VAL A 40 -27.54 -21.01 7.90
N VAL A 41 -28.71 -21.63 8.00
CA VAL A 41 -29.61 -21.84 6.85
C VAL A 41 -30.92 -21.10 7.09
N GLN A 42 -31.38 -20.35 6.09
CA GLN A 42 -32.72 -19.78 6.06
C GLN A 42 -33.53 -20.35 4.91
N LEU A 43 -34.66 -20.98 5.25
CA LEU A 43 -35.65 -21.36 4.27
C LEU A 43 -36.46 -20.12 3.86
N ARG A 44 -36.27 -19.70 2.61
CA ARG A 44 -37.08 -18.69 1.94
C ARG A 44 -37.86 -19.34 0.80
N GLU A 45 -39.14 -19.49 1.04
CA GLU A 45 -40.13 -20.03 0.11
C GLU A 45 -41.30 -19.06 0.01
N LYS A 46 -41.60 -18.59 -1.20
CA LYS A 46 -42.63 -17.55 -1.45
C LYS A 46 -43.85 -18.06 -2.21
N THR A 47 -43.71 -19.22 -2.85
CA THR A 47 -44.69 -19.73 -3.82
C THR A 47 -45.36 -21.01 -3.38
N ALA A 48 -44.71 -21.80 -2.52
CA ALA A 48 -45.29 -23.05 -2.03
C ALA A 48 -46.44 -22.79 -1.05
N ASP A 49 -47.40 -23.72 -1.05
CA ASP A 49 -48.45 -23.74 -0.04
C ASP A 49 -47.86 -24.02 1.35
N THR A 50 -48.57 -23.60 2.39
CA THR A 50 -48.08 -23.68 3.77
C THR A 50 -47.76 -25.12 4.20
N ALA A 51 -48.54 -26.10 3.74
CA ALA A 51 -48.30 -27.51 4.05
C ALA A 51 -46.97 -28.00 3.46
N ASP A 52 -46.69 -27.66 2.19
CA ASP A 52 -45.46 -28.03 1.50
C ASP A 52 -44.25 -27.31 2.11
N MET A 53 -44.41 -26.05 2.49
CA MET A 53 -43.39 -25.28 3.20
C MET A 53 -43.04 -25.92 4.56
N ILE A 54 -44.04 -26.35 5.34
CA ILE A 54 -43.82 -27.07 6.60
C ILE A 54 -43.12 -28.41 6.37
N SER A 55 -43.53 -29.17 5.35
CA SER A 55 -42.89 -30.45 5.01
C SER A 55 -41.42 -30.26 4.67
N THR A 56 -41.12 -29.31 3.79
CA THR A 56 -39.76 -28.96 3.38
C THR A 56 -38.93 -28.45 4.55
N ALA A 57 -39.50 -27.59 5.39
CA ALA A 57 -38.83 -27.07 6.59
C ALA A 57 -38.46 -28.17 7.58
N ARG A 58 -39.33 -29.17 7.80
CA ARG A 58 -39.04 -30.33 8.67
C ARG A 58 -37.89 -31.18 8.14
N GLU A 59 -37.87 -31.42 6.83
CA GLU A 59 -36.78 -32.16 6.20
C GLU A 59 -35.45 -31.42 6.34
N LEU A 60 -35.43 -30.12 6.02
CA LEU A 60 -34.26 -29.27 6.18
C LEU A 60 -33.79 -29.18 7.64
N HIS A 61 -34.71 -29.08 8.60
CA HIS A 61 -34.38 -29.04 10.03
C HIS A 61 -33.69 -30.33 10.48
N GLY A 62 -34.20 -31.48 10.05
CA GLY A 62 -33.57 -32.77 10.31
C GLY A 62 -32.17 -32.89 9.67
N ILE A 63 -31.91 -32.22 8.56
CA ILE A 63 -30.58 -32.13 7.95
C ILE A 63 -29.69 -31.20 8.76
N THR A 64 -30.11 -29.95 9.01
CA THR A 64 -29.28 -28.93 9.66
C THR A 64 -28.88 -29.32 11.09
N GLN A 65 -29.76 -30.01 11.81
CA GLN A 65 -29.47 -30.57 13.14
C GLN A 65 -28.29 -31.56 13.14
N LYS A 66 -28.11 -32.36 12.08
CA LYS A 66 -26.96 -33.28 11.96
C LYS A 66 -25.62 -32.55 11.93
N TYR A 67 -25.63 -31.31 11.46
CA TYR A 67 -24.44 -30.45 11.35
C TYR A 67 -24.36 -29.42 12.50
N GLY A 68 -25.34 -29.38 13.41
CA GLY A 68 -25.39 -28.39 14.50
C GLY A 68 -25.63 -26.96 14.01
N VAL A 69 -26.28 -26.79 12.85
CA VAL A 69 -26.53 -25.50 12.21
C VAL A 69 -27.99 -25.09 12.40
N PRO A 70 -28.29 -23.85 12.82
CA PRO A 70 -29.68 -23.41 12.99
C PRO A 70 -30.41 -23.26 11.64
N LEU A 71 -31.68 -23.65 11.64
CA LEU A 71 -32.62 -23.36 10.56
C LEU A 71 -33.51 -22.18 10.97
N LEU A 72 -33.55 -21.16 10.11
CA LEU A 72 -34.45 -20.01 10.24
C LEU A 72 -35.51 -20.03 9.14
N ILE A 73 -36.72 -19.59 9.46
CA ILE A 73 -37.79 -19.44 8.48
C ILE A 73 -37.96 -17.97 8.10
N ASN A 74 -37.98 -17.68 6.81
CA ASN A 74 -38.23 -16.33 6.29
C ASN A 74 -39.72 -15.97 6.43
N ASP A 75 -40.01 -14.84 7.10
CA ASP A 75 -41.30 -14.14 7.28
C ASP A 75 -42.39 -14.92 8.05
N ARG A 76 -42.41 -16.26 7.98
CA ARG A 76 -43.51 -17.13 8.45
C ARG A 76 -43.28 -17.68 9.86
N VAL A 77 -43.65 -16.87 10.87
CA VAL A 77 -43.62 -17.25 12.30
C VAL A 77 -44.46 -18.49 12.61
N ASP A 78 -45.61 -18.63 11.96
CA ASP A 78 -46.50 -19.78 12.08
C ASP A 78 -45.84 -21.10 11.61
N VAL A 79 -45.10 -21.05 10.51
CA VAL A 79 -44.34 -22.22 10.00
C VAL A 79 -43.20 -22.57 10.94
N ALA A 80 -42.48 -21.58 11.47
CA ALA A 80 -41.41 -21.81 12.43
C ALA A 80 -41.91 -22.52 13.71
N LEU A 81 -43.08 -22.10 14.22
CA LEU A 81 -43.75 -22.75 15.34
C LEU A 81 -44.19 -24.18 15.03
N ALA A 82 -44.76 -24.42 13.83
CA ALA A 82 -45.26 -25.73 13.43
C ALA A 82 -44.13 -26.77 13.20
N VAL A 83 -42.93 -26.30 12.86
CA VAL A 83 -41.72 -27.11 12.69
C VAL A 83 -40.97 -27.27 14.01
N GLY A 84 -40.97 -26.25 14.86
CA GLY A 84 -40.16 -26.22 16.09
C GLY A 84 -38.67 -25.98 15.81
N CYS A 85 -38.37 -25.19 14.78
CA CYS A 85 -37.00 -24.80 14.41
C CYS A 85 -36.49 -23.59 15.23
N GLU A 86 -35.23 -23.20 15.01
CA GLU A 86 -34.51 -22.28 15.90
C GLU A 86 -34.97 -20.83 15.81
N GLY A 87 -35.67 -20.42 14.74
CA GLY A 87 -36.21 -19.06 14.68
C GLY A 87 -36.65 -18.57 13.31
N VAL A 88 -36.68 -17.25 13.16
CA VAL A 88 -37.17 -16.56 11.95
C VAL A 88 -36.26 -15.40 11.52
N HIS A 89 -36.43 -14.99 10.28
CA HIS A 89 -35.97 -13.70 9.78
C HIS A 89 -37.16 -12.94 9.24
N ILE A 90 -37.31 -11.66 9.60
CA ILE A 90 -38.45 -10.83 9.20
C ILE A 90 -37.99 -9.58 8.46
N GLY A 91 -38.74 -9.21 7.42
CA GLY A 91 -38.61 -7.96 6.69
C GLY A 91 -39.38 -6.81 7.34
N GLN A 92 -39.36 -5.65 6.67
CA GLN A 92 -39.99 -4.41 7.16
C GLN A 92 -41.52 -4.40 7.00
N ASP A 93 -42.04 -5.17 6.04
CA ASP A 93 -43.48 -5.26 5.73
C ASP A 93 -44.15 -6.49 6.37
N ASP A 94 -43.40 -7.27 7.16
CA ASP A 94 -43.84 -8.52 7.77
C ASP A 94 -44.36 -8.30 9.20
N MET A 95 -44.58 -9.40 9.94
CA MET A 95 -44.98 -9.34 11.34
C MET A 95 -43.97 -8.54 12.18
N GLU A 96 -44.46 -7.62 13.01
CA GLU A 96 -43.59 -6.83 13.89
C GLU A 96 -42.74 -7.73 14.81
N LEU A 97 -41.46 -7.36 14.96
CA LEU A 97 -40.50 -8.00 15.86
C LEU A 97 -41.07 -8.26 17.27
N SER A 98 -41.78 -7.28 17.82
CA SER A 98 -42.36 -7.38 19.16
C SER A 98 -43.42 -8.48 19.27
N VAL A 99 -44.17 -8.73 18.20
CA VAL A 99 -45.20 -9.76 18.11
C VAL A 99 -44.57 -11.13 17.87
N ALA A 100 -43.61 -11.21 16.94
CA ALA A 100 -42.85 -12.44 16.69
C ALA A 100 -42.16 -12.93 17.97
N ARG A 101 -41.53 -12.02 18.74
CA ARG A 101 -40.89 -12.34 20.03
C ARG A 101 -41.89 -12.86 21.07
N LYS A 102 -43.10 -12.31 21.13
CA LYS A 102 -44.16 -12.80 22.04
C LYS A 102 -44.63 -14.20 21.69
N LEU A 103 -44.69 -14.54 20.39
CA LEU A 103 -45.17 -15.84 19.92
C LEU A 103 -44.10 -16.93 20.03
N LEU A 104 -42.86 -16.64 19.65
CA LEU A 104 -41.76 -17.60 19.61
C LEU A 104 -41.04 -17.76 20.95
N GLY A 105 -41.17 -16.78 21.84
CA GLY A 105 -40.52 -16.79 23.15
C GLY A 105 -39.11 -16.17 23.14
N PRO A 106 -38.46 -16.15 24.32
CA PRO A 106 -37.18 -15.45 24.50
C PRO A 106 -36.00 -16.16 23.86
N ASP A 107 -36.07 -17.47 23.64
CA ASP A 107 -34.96 -18.29 23.15
C ASP A 107 -34.92 -18.39 21.62
N ALA A 108 -35.98 -17.99 20.91
CA ALA A 108 -35.97 -18.05 19.46
C ALA A 108 -35.01 -17.02 18.84
N ILE A 109 -34.34 -17.37 17.75
CA ILE A 109 -33.49 -16.45 17.00
C ILE A 109 -34.37 -15.60 16.08
N ILE A 110 -34.34 -14.28 16.20
CA ILE A 110 -35.10 -13.35 15.35
C ILE A 110 -34.15 -12.36 14.67
N GLY A 111 -34.00 -12.53 13.35
CA GLY A 111 -33.29 -11.61 12.48
C GLY A 111 -34.20 -10.55 11.88
N VAL A 112 -33.68 -9.34 11.65
CA VAL A 112 -34.42 -8.25 10.99
C VAL A 112 -33.64 -7.73 9.79
N THR A 113 -34.29 -7.63 8.62
CA THR A 113 -33.73 -6.93 7.45
C THR A 113 -33.68 -5.44 7.71
N VAL A 114 -32.57 -4.77 7.43
CA VAL A 114 -32.44 -3.30 7.55
C VAL A 114 -31.68 -2.72 6.36
N SER A 115 -32.10 -1.55 5.88
CA SER A 115 -31.45 -0.79 4.82
C SER A 115 -31.13 0.65 5.22
N SER A 116 -31.56 1.09 6.41
CA SER A 116 -31.29 2.44 6.93
C SER A 116 -30.80 2.43 8.38
N ILE A 117 -30.18 3.54 8.80
CA ILE A 117 -29.75 3.77 10.18
C ILE A 117 -30.94 3.69 11.15
N GLU A 118 -32.07 4.29 10.78
CA GLU A 118 -33.27 4.33 11.61
C GLU A 118 -33.82 2.92 11.87
N GLU A 119 -33.94 2.12 10.80
CA GLU A 119 -34.37 0.73 10.90
C GLU A 119 -33.42 -0.10 11.77
N ALA A 120 -32.12 0.05 11.58
CA ALA A 120 -31.10 -0.65 12.37
C ALA A 120 -31.22 -0.34 13.86
N LEU A 121 -31.31 0.94 14.23
CA LEU A 121 -31.44 1.35 15.63
C LEU A 121 -32.78 0.92 16.23
N ARG A 122 -33.87 0.93 15.44
CA ARG A 122 -35.18 0.43 15.86
C ARG A 122 -35.15 -1.07 16.14
N ALA A 123 -34.56 -1.86 15.24
CA ALA A 123 -34.42 -3.30 15.40
C ALA A 123 -33.55 -3.67 16.62
N CYS A 124 -32.43 -2.96 16.83
CA CYS A 124 -31.59 -3.13 18.02
C CYS A 124 -32.38 -2.90 19.32
N LYS A 125 -33.12 -1.78 19.40
CA LYS A 125 -33.94 -1.44 20.58
C LYS A 125 -35.08 -2.43 20.79
N GLY A 126 -35.61 -3.01 19.72
CA GLY A 126 -36.69 -3.99 19.75
C GLY A 126 -36.27 -5.39 20.19
N GLY A 127 -34.98 -5.66 20.39
CA GLY A 127 -34.48 -6.97 20.84
C GLY A 127 -34.35 -8.01 19.71
N ALA A 128 -33.97 -7.55 18.51
CA ALA A 128 -33.51 -8.46 17.45
C ALA A 128 -32.22 -9.17 17.89
N ASP A 129 -32.02 -10.42 17.46
CA ASP A 129 -30.82 -11.20 17.77
C ASP A 129 -29.70 -10.96 16.76
N TYR A 130 -30.04 -10.58 15.54
CA TYR A 130 -29.08 -10.15 14.51
C TYR A 130 -29.75 -9.27 13.45
N LEU A 131 -28.97 -8.55 12.66
CA LEU A 131 -29.45 -7.74 11.54
C LEU A 131 -28.94 -8.26 10.20
N GLY A 132 -29.83 -8.34 9.20
CA GLY A 132 -29.48 -8.51 7.80
C GLY A 132 -29.43 -7.16 7.09
N ILE A 133 -28.23 -6.63 6.85
CA ILE A 133 -28.01 -5.31 6.24
C ILE A 133 -27.98 -5.44 4.71
N GLY A 134 -28.88 -4.78 4.00
CA GLY A 134 -28.92 -4.87 2.55
C GLY A 134 -30.06 -4.10 1.90
N THR A 135 -30.03 -3.90 0.59
CA THR A 135 -29.25 -4.70 -0.39
C THR A 135 -27.89 -4.05 -0.69
N VAL A 136 -26.76 -4.79 -0.64
CA VAL A 136 -25.43 -4.19 -0.91
C VAL A 136 -25.27 -3.85 -2.39
N TYR A 137 -25.54 -4.80 -3.29
CA TYR A 137 -25.52 -4.62 -4.74
C TYR A 137 -26.79 -5.16 -5.38
N ALA A 138 -27.07 -4.75 -6.63
CA ALA A 138 -28.21 -5.28 -7.38
C ALA A 138 -28.15 -6.81 -7.47
N THR A 139 -29.30 -7.47 -7.35
CA THR A 139 -29.42 -8.94 -7.41
C THR A 139 -30.69 -9.38 -8.14
N PRO A 140 -30.66 -10.47 -8.93
CA PRO A 140 -31.87 -11.04 -9.53
C PRO A 140 -32.89 -11.56 -8.51
N THR A 141 -32.44 -11.93 -7.30
CA THR A 141 -33.28 -12.58 -6.26
C THR A 141 -34.25 -11.60 -5.57
N LYS A 142 -34.02 -10.28 -5.69
CA LYS A 142 -34.90 -9.22 -5.18
C LYS A 142 -34.96 -8.09 -6.21
N THR A 143 -36.08 -7.99 -6.92
CA THR A 143 -36.28 -7.04 -8.04
C THR A 143 -36.58 -5.61 -7.59
N ASN A 144 -36.79 -5.36 -6.28
CA ASN A 144 -37.05 -4.03 -5.76
C ASN A 144 -35.71 -3.31 -5.50
N THR A 145 -35.33 -2.38 -6.39
CA THR A 145 -34.02 -1.71 -6.44
C THR A 145 -33.90 -0.45 -5.58
N LYS A 146 -34.94 -0.08 -4.82
CA LYS A 146 -35.00 1.18 -4.08
C LYS A 146 -34.00 1.28 -2.91
N ASP A 147 -33.42 0.16 -2.48
CA ASP A 147 -32.63 0.07 -1.23
C ASP A 147 -31.19 -0.45 -1.46
N ILE A 148 -30.56 -0.12 -2.59
CA ILE A 148 -29.15 -0.49 -2.83
C ILE A 148 -28.24 0.53 -2.14
N ILE A 149 -27.56 0.10 -1.07
CA ILE A 149 -26.80 1.00 -0.19
C ILE A 149 -25.27 0.91 -0.35
N GLY A 150 -24.76 -0.13 -1.00
CA GLY A 150 -23.33 -0.36 -1.18
C GLY A 150 -22.55 -0.54 0.13
N THR A 151 -21.23 -0.67 0.04
CA THR A 151 -20.34 -0.85 1.20
C THR A 151 -20.35 0.37 2.12
N ALA A 152 -20.50 1.57 1.56
CA ALA A 152 -20.57 2.83 2.30
C ALA A 152 -21.81 2.92 3.21
N GLY A 153 -23.00 2.60 2.70
CA GLY A 153 -24.21 2.61 3.52
C GLY A 153 -24.20 1.54 4.60
N VAL A 154 -23.66 0.35 4.31
CA VAL A 154 -23.43 -0.69 5.34
C VAL A 154 -22.51 -0.15 6.44
N ARG A 155 -21.40 0.51 6.09
CA ARG A 155 -20.48 1.09 7.08
C ARG A 155 -21.14 2.14 7.95
N GLU A 156 -21.96 3.00 7.37
CA GLU A 156 -22.69 4.04 8.10
C GLU A 156 -23.63 3.43 9.15
N ILE A 157 -24.37 2.39 8.77
CA ILE A 157 -25.22 1.63 9.68
C ILE A 157 -24.39 1.01 10.81
N LEU A 158 -23.29 0.31 10.48
CA LEU A 158 -22.42 -0.31 11.48
C LEU A 158 -21.80 0.71 12.43
N GLY A 159 -21.39 1.88 11.92
CA GLY A 159 -20.89 2.99 12.71
C GLY A 159 -21.91 3.49 13.72
N LYS A 160 -23.17 3.68 13.30
CA LYS A 160 -24.25 4.14 14.18
C LYS A 160 -24.67 3.10 15.23
N ILE A 161 -24.66 1.82 14.88
CA ILE A 161 -24.87 0.72 15.84
C ILE A 161 -23.77 0.76 16.92
N ALA A 162 -22.51 0.95 16.51
CA ALA A 162 -21.37 1.01 17.43
C ALA A 162 -21.40 2.26 18.32
N GLU A 163 -21.73 3.43 17.76
CA GLU A 163 -21.92 4.68 18.52
C GLU A 163 -23.01 4.53 19.58
N ALA A 164 -24.11 3.86 19.24
CA ALA A 164 -25.21 3.55 20.14
C ALA A 164 -24.91 2.41 21.12
N ARG A 165 -23.72 1.80 21.04
CA ARG A 165 -23.23 0.71 21.92
C ARG A 165 -24.08 -0.56 21.91
N PHE A 166 -24.70 -0.88 20.78
CA PHE A 166 -25.36 -2.16 20.60
C PHE A 166 -24.34 -3.24 20.17
N ASP A 167 -24.30 -4.34 20.90
CA ASP A 167 -23.51 -5.53 20.58
C ASP A 167 -24.42 -6.60 19.96
N ILE A 168 -24.81 -6.36 18.71
CA ILE A 168 -25.69 -7.24 17.93
C ILE A 168 -24.95 -7.78 16.70
N PRO A 169 -25.01 -9.09 16.40
CA PRO A 169 -24.48 -9.64 15.17
C PRO A 169 -25.09 -9.00 13.92
N THR A 170 -24.26 -8.83 12.89
CA THR A 170 -24.62 -8.17 11.64
C THR A 170 -24.09 -8.95 10.44
N VAL A 171 -24.98 -9.31 9.53
CA VAL A 171 -24.62 -9.90 8.23
C VAL A 171 -25.04 -8.94 7.13
N CYS A 172 -24.30 -8.88 6.03
CA CYS A 172 -24.77 -8.16 4.85
C CYS A 172 -25.33 -9.12 3.79
N ILE A 173 -26.27 -8.64 2.98
CA ILE A 173 -26.92 -9.43 1.92
C ILE A 173 -27.11 -8.64 0.63
N GLY A 174 -27.10 -9.35 -0.50
CA GLY A 174 -27.52 -8.83 -1.80
C GLY A 174 -26.37 -8.57 -2.78
N GLY A 175 -26.34 -9.35 -3.86
CA GLY A 175 -25.32 -9.26 -4.92
C GLY A 175 -23.91 -9.65 -4.45
N ILE A 176 -23.81 -10.47 -3.41
CA ILE A 176 -22.54 -10.96 -2.83
C ILE A 176 -22.14 -12.26 -3.53
N ASN A 177 -20.85 -12.39 -3.86
CA ASN A 177 -20.25 -13.59 -4.45
C ASN A 177 -18.73 -13.65 -4.15
N GLU A 178 -18.06 -14.69 -4.63
CA GLU A 178 -16.63 -14.95 -4.45
C GLU A 178 -15.73 -13.78 -4.91
N SER A 179 -16.16 -13.02 -5.91
CA SER A 179 -15.36 -11.93 -6.47
C SER A 179 -15.39 -10.64 -5.65
N ASN A 180 -16.39 -10.45 -4.78
CA ASN A 180 -16.59 -9.18 -4.07
C ASN A 180 -16.69 -9.30 -2.54
N LEU A 181 -16.90 -10.49 -1.98
CA LEU A 181 -17.22 -10.65 -0.55
C LEU A 181 -16.13 -10.10 0.39
N GLN A 182 -14.85 -10.34 0.11
CA GLN A 182 -13.77 -9.89 1.00
C GLN A 182 -13.64 -8.37 0.98
N ARG A 183 -13.88 -7.75 -0.18
CA ARG A 183 -13.93 -6.29 -0.31
C ARG A 183 -15.10 -5.70 0.47
N ILE A 184 -16.27 -6.34 0.41
CA ILE A 184 -17.45 -5.91 1.18
C ILE A 184 -17.13 -5.96 2.67
N ILE A 185 -16.64 -7.10 3.19
CA ILE A 185 -16.25 -7.25 4.60
C ILE A 185 -15.23 -6.17 4.99
N PHE A 186 -14.22 -5.96 4.16
CA PHE A 186 -13.16 -4.99 4.42
C PHE A 186 -13.68 -3.53 4.44
N GLN A 187 -14.32 -3.07 3.37
CA GLN A 187 -14.74 -1.67 3.22
C GLN A 187 -15.97 -1.30 4.06
N SER A 188 -16.83 -2.26 4.37
CA SER A 188 -17.99 -2.03 5.23
C SER A 188 -17.64 -1.90 6.72
N GLY A 189 -16.49 -2.41 7.16
CA GLY A 189 -16.12 -2.30 8.57
C GLY A 189 -15.95 -0.85 9.04
N ALA A 190 -16.63 -0.47 10.13
CA ALA A 190 -16.43 0.77 10.86
C ALA A 190 -15.36 0.61 11.96
N ALA A 191 -14.88 1.71 12.54
CA ALA A 191 -13.76 1.71 13.50
C ALA A 191 -13.96 0.78 14.72
N ARG A 192 -15.21 0.55 15.15
CA ARG A 192 -15.54 -0.28 16.33
C ARG A 192 -16.49 -1.44 16.04
N LYS A 193 -16.92 -1.61 14.78
CA LYS A 193 -17.84 -2.68 14.39
C LYS A 193 -17.63 -3.09 12.94
N GLY A 194 -17.38 -4.38 12.74
CA GLY A 194 -17.37 -5.03 11.43
C GLY A 194 -18.64 -5.83 11.20
N LEU A 195 -18.69 -6.49 10.04
CA LEU A 195 -19.67 -7.55 9.77
C LEU A 195 -19.24 -8.84 10.47
N ASP A 196 -20.22 -9.56 11.00
CA ASP A 196 -20.06 -10.87 11.65
C ASP A 196 -20.16 -12.02 10.62
N GLY A 197 -20.63 -11.72 9.41
CA GLY A 197 -20.61 -12.63 8.28
C GLY A 197 -21.38 -12.09 7.07
N VAL A 198 -21.67 -12.97 6.12
CA VAL A 198 -22.34 -12.63 4.86
C VAL A 198 -23.46 -13.61 4.57
N ALA A 199 -24.57 -13.10 4.04
CA ALA A 199 -25.68 -13.89 3.58
C ALA A 199 -25.69 -14.00 2.05
N LEU A 200 -25.76 -15.23 1.54
CA LEU A 200 -25.70 -15.54 0.10
C LEU A 200 -26.87 -16.41 -0.33
N VAL A 201 -27.24 -16.27 -1.61
CA VAL A 201 -28.27 -17.09 -2.27
C VAL A 201 -27.64 -17.81 -3.46
N SER A 202 -27.57 -17.13 -4.61
CA SER A 202 -27.20 -17.73 -5.88
C SER A 202 -25.75 -18.23 -5.94
N ALA A 203 -24.84 -17.60 -5.19
CA ALA A 203 -23.43 -18.01 -5.14
C ALA A 203 -23.22 -19.44 -4.63
N ILE A 204 -24.20 -19.99 -3.90
CA ILE A 204 -24.22 -21.38 -3.43
C ILE A 204 -25.34 -22.15 -4.13
N MET A 205 -26.58 -21.64 -4.05
CA MET A 205 -27.75 -22.34 -4.57
C MET A 205 -27.69 -22.61 -6.08
N ALA A 206 -27.11 -21.70 -6.87
CA ALA A 206 -26.98 -21.88 -8.33
C ALA A 206 -25.61 -22.47 -8.74
N ALA A 207 -24.71 -22.74 -7.79
CA ALA A 207 -23.39 -23.29 -8.11
C ALA A 207 -23.52 -24.72 -8.65
N PRO A 208 -22.72 -25.11 -9.67
CA PRO A 208 -22.66 -26.50 -10.13
C PRO A 208 -22.19 -27.48 -9.04
N ASP A 209 -21.30 -27.00 -8.15
CA ASP A 209 -20.78 -27.71 -6.98
C ASP A 209 -21.04 -26.85 -5.72
N PRO A 210 -22.19 -27.03 -5.04
CA PRO A 210 -22.54 -26.24 -3.85
C PRO A 210 -21.59 -26.46 -2.67
N GLU A 211 -21.04 -27.67 -2.50
CA GLU A 211 -20.10 -27.99 -1.43
C GLU A 211 -18.77 -27.24 -1.63
N GLY A 212 -18.20 -27.33 -2.84
CA GLY A 212 -17.00 -26.59 -3.22
C GLY A 212 -17.18 -25.07 -3.13
N ALA A 213 -18.30 -24.55 -3.63
CA ALA A 213 -18.60 -23.12 -3.55
C ALA A 213 -18.71 -22.62 -2.11
N ALA A 214 -19.44 -23.34 -1.24
CA ALA A 214 -19.55 -23.00 0.17
C ALA A 214 -18.18 -23.06 0.89
N SER A 215 -17.37 -24.08 0.59
CA SER A 215 -16.01 -24.23 1.15
C SER A 215 -15.10 -23.06 0.80
N GLU A 216 -15.08 -22.65 -0.47
CA GLU A 216 -14.28 -21.49 -0.91
C GLU A 216 -14.80 -20.18 -0.31
N LEU A 217 -16.13 -19.96 -0.27
CA LEU A 217 -16.72 -18.79 0.36
C LEU A 217 -16.39 -18.72 1.86
N PHE A 218 -16.48 -19.84 2.58
CA PHE A 218 -16.15 -19.90 4.00
C PHE A 218 -14.68 -19.53 4.25
N LYS A 219 -13.75 -20.06 3.44
CA LYS A 219 -12.33 -19.67 3.49
C LYS A 219 -12.13 -18.18 3.24
N LEU A 220 -12.82 -17.61 2.25
CA LEU A 220 -12.72 -16.18 1.93
C LEU A 220 -13.28 -15.30 3.06
N VAL A 221 -14.35 -15.71 3.75
CA VAL A 221 -14.89 -15.01 4.91
C VAL A 221 -13.90 -15.00 6.08
N LYS A 222 -13.19 -16.12 6.32
CA LYS A 222 -12.27 -16.26 7.46
C LYS A 222 -10.86 -15.72 7.18
N SER A 223 -10.53 -15.40 5.93
CA SER A 223 -9.21 -14.92 5.52
C SER A 223 -9.23 -13.43 5.17
N PRO A 224 -8.16 -12.66 5.48
CA PRO A 224 -8.05 -11.29 4.98
C PRO A 224 -7.85 -11.29 3.45
N PRO A 225 -8.36 -10.27 2.74
CA PRO A 225 -8.13 -10.17 1.30
C PRO A 225 -6.66 -9.95 0.96
N ALA A 226 -6.22 -10.48 -0.18
CA ALA A 226 -4.83 -10.32 -0.66
C ALA A 226 -4.43 -8.84 -0.87
N PHE A 227 -5.37 -7.98 -1.28
CA PHE A 227 -5.15 -6.54 -1.46
C PHE A 227 -5.14 -5.74 -0.15
N ARG A 228 -5.52 -6.35 0.99
CA ARG A 228 -5.44 -5.70 2.28
C ARG A 228 -3.97 -5.60 2.67
N VAL A 229 -3.49 -4.37 2.74
CA VAL A 229 -2.23 -4.05 3.39
C VAL A 229 -2.57 -3.18 4.58
N ASP A 230 -2.03 -3.51 5.75
CA ASP A 230 -2.24 -2.68 6.92
C ASP A 230 -1.58 -1.32 6.65
N MET A 231 -2.44 -0.31 6.56
CA MET A 231 -2.06 1.08 6.55
C MET A 231 -1.56 1.34 7.98
N GLY A 232 -0.25 1.21 8.19
CA GLY A 232 0.36 1.55 9.48
C GLY A 232 -0.03 2.98 9.89
N PRO A 233 0.09 3.33 11.19
CA PRO A 233 -0.29 4.66 11.65
C PRO A 233 0.39 5.75 10.82
N ALA A 234 -0.35 6.80 10.50
CA ALA A 234 0.22 7.96 9.84
C ALA A 234 1.41 8.49 10.67
N ASP A 235 2.61 8.41 10.10
CA ASP A 235 3.81 8.96 10.71
C ASP A 235 3.74 10.49 10.72
N VAL A 236 4.42 11.12 11.68
CA VAL A 236 4.59 12.58 11.70
C VAL A 236 5.27 13.07 10.42
N VAL A 237 4.91 14.26 9.96
CA VAL A 237 5.39 14.88 8.70
C VAL A 237 6.90 14.73 8.51
N GLN A 238 7.72 15.02 9.54
CA GLN A 238 9.18 14.94 9.43
C GLN A 238 9.68 13.53 9.06
N ARG A 239 9.05 12.48 9.62
CA ARG A 239 9.43 11.09 9.30
C ARG A 239 9.01 10.69 7.89
N GLN A 240 7.88 11.21 7.40
CA GLN A 240 7.44 10.91 6.04
C GLN A 240 8.38 11.53 5.01
N VAL A 241 8.72 12.81 5.20
CA VAL A 241 9.69 13.52 4.34
C VAL A 241 11.07 12.85 4.40
N ALA A 242 11.55 12.47 5.59
CA ALA A 242 12.84 11.79 5.75
C ALA A 242 12.90 10.42 5.04
N GLN A 243 11.76 9.79 4.79
CA GLN A 243 11.68 8.50 4.09
C GLN A 243 11.58 8.65 2.57
N ALA A 244 11.25 9.84 2.06
CA ALA A 244 11.06 10.07 0.63
C ALA A 244 12.28 9.67 -0.22
N PRO A 245 13.54 10.01 0.13
CA PRO A 245 14.71 9.61 -0.65
C PRO A 245 14.82 8.10 -0.87
N SER A 246 14.63 7.30 0.20
CA SER A 246 14.69 5.84 0.12
C SER A 246 13.60 5.23 -0.77
N ILE A 247 12.41 5.83 -0.80
CA ILE A 247 11.30 5.37 -1.65
C ILE A 247 11.59 5.70 -3.11
N ILE A 248 12.10 6.91 -3.39
CA ILE A 248 12.48 7.35 -4.73
C ILE A 248 13.59 6.45 -5.31
N GLN A 249 14.51 5.97 -4.47
CA GLN A 249 15.55 5.03 -4.90
C GLN A 249 14.98 3.65 -5.29
N ALA A 250 13.95 3.19 -4.58
CA ALA A 250 13.41 1.83 -4.70
C ALA A 250 12.26 1.67 -5.72
N LEU A 251 11.97 2.69 -6.54
CA LEU A 251 10.82 2.70 -7.46
C LEU A 251 10.83 1.49 -8.44
N THR A 252 9.67 0.83 -8.57
CA THR A 252 9.51 -0.45 -9.29
C THR A 252 8.69 -0.32 -10.59
N PRO A 253 8.58 -1.36 -11.43
CA PRO A 253 7.79 -1.34 -12.67
C PRO A 253 6.29 -1.01 -12.48
N ASN A 254 5.67 -0.42 -13.50
CA ASN A 254 4.22 -0.12 -13.55
C ASN A 254 3.60 -0.52 -14.88
N VAL A 255 2.29 -0.80 -14.87
CA VAL A 255 1.49 -1.07 -16.07
C VAL A 255 0.45 0.04 -16.28
N GLU A 256 0.45 0.67 -17.46
CA GLU A 256 -0.40 1.83 -17.79
C GLU A 256 -0.98 1.73 -19.21
N GLN A 257 -2.02 2.52 -19.55
CA GLN A 257 -2.67 2.47 -20.88
C GLN A 257 -2.77 3.82 -21.62
N VAL A 258 -2.56 4.97 -20.97
CA VAL A 258 -2.89 6.30 -21.53
C VAL A 258 -1.70 7.27 -21.41
N VAL A 259 -1.62 8.26 -22.32
CA VAL A 259 -0.48 9.22 -22.46
C VAL A 259 0.88 8.51 -22.59
N GLN A 260 0.90 7.50 -23.45
CA GLN A 260 1.95 6.46 -23.49
C GLN A 260 3.37 7.00 -23.54
N ASN A 261 3.67 7.98 -24.39
CA ASN A 261 5.04 8.50 -24.50
C ASN A 261 5.48 9.30 -23.27
N PHE A 262 4.64 10.20 -22.76
CA PHE A 262 5.05 11.06 -21.64
C PHE A 262 5.09 10.25 -20.33
N ALA A 263 4.07 9.42 -20.08
CA ALA A 263 4.06 8.51 -18.93
C ALA A 263 5.25 7.54 -18.94
N ALA A 264 5.60 6.98 -20.11
CA ALA A 264 6.77 6.12 -20.22
C ALA A 264 8.08 6.85 -19.90
N ASN A 265 8.25 8.08 -20.41
CA ASN A 265 9.45 8.87 -20.12
C ASN A 265 9.54 9.29 -18.65
N VAL A 266 8.42 9.66 -18.02
CA VAL A 266 8.38 9.94 -16.57
C VAL A 266 8.75 8.68 -15.79
N ALA A 267 8.16 7.52 -16.11
CA ALA A 267 8.49 6.25 -15.47
C ALA A 267 9.99 5.95 -15.55
N LEU A 268 10.60 6.09 -16.74
CA LEU A 268 12.03 5.86 -16.93
C LEU A 268 12.90 6.87 -16.17
N ALA A 269 12.51 8.16 -16.16
CA ALA A 269 13.23 9.22 -15.46
C ALA A 269 13.29 8.95 -13.95
N ILE A 270 12.16 8.52 -13.36
CA ILE A 270 12.08 8.17 -11.93
C ILE A 270 12.62 6.75 -11.63
N GLY A 271 12.93 5.94 -12.64
CA GLY A 271 13.53 4.61 -12.47
C GLY A 271 12.59 3.43 -12.45
N ALA A 272 11.31 3.67 -12.69
CA ALA A 272 10.34 2.62 -12.96
C ALA A 272 10.51 2.05 -14.38
N SER A 273 9.97 0.85 -14.60
CA SER A 273 9.86 0.24 -15.93
C SER A 273 8.39 0.21 -16.37
N PRO A 274 7.99 1.02 -17.36
CA PRO A 274 6.60 1.06 -17.82
C PRO A 274 6.27 -0.11 -18.76
N ILE A 275 5.08 -0.68 -18.65
CA ILE A 275 4.47 -1.59 -19.63
C ILE A 275 3.13 -1.00 -20.08
N MET A 276 2.97 -0.79 -21.39
CA MET A 276 1.75 -0.20 -21.96
C MET A 276 0.77 -1.28 -22.46
N ALA A 277 0.14 -1.98 -21.51
CA ALA A 277 -0.67 -3.18 -21.77
C ALA A 277 -2.18 -2.85 -21.78
N GLY A 278 -2.76 -2.82 -22.98
CA GLY A 278 -4.19 -2.55 -23.23
C GLY A 278 -5.15 -3.70 -22.91
N TYR A 279 -4.63 -4.93 -22.88
CA TYR A 279 -5.44 -6.14 -22.97
C TYR A 279 -5.66 -6.76 -21.59
N GLY A 280 -6.91 -6.96 -21.20
CA GLY A 280 -7.22 -7.44 -19.84
C GLY A 280 -6.79 -8.89 -19.57
N GLU A 281 -6.65 -9.72 -20.61
CA GLU A 281 -6.32 -11.14 -20.45
C GLU A 281 -4.85 -11.41 -20.12
N GLU A 282 -3.93 -10.47 -20.39
CA GLU A 282 -2.51 -10.59 -19.99
C GLU A 282 -2.25 -10.10 -18.56
N ALA A 283 -3.24 -9.47 -17.92
CA ALA A 283 -3.09 -8.94 -16.57
C ALA A 283 -2.68 -9.98 -15.50
N PRO A 284 -3.15 -11.25 -15.53
CA PRO A 284 -2.68 -12.29 -14.62
C PRO A 284 -1.19 -12.63 -14.75
N ASP A 285 -0.58 -12.39 -15.92
CA ASP A 285 0.85 -12.57 -16.11
C ASP A 285 1.62 -11.33 -15.70
N LEU A 286 1.11 -10.15 -16.04
CA LEU A 286 1.74 -8.87 -15.68
C LEU A 286 1.80 -8.64 -14.17
N CYS A 287 0.76 -9.01 -13.41
CA CYS A 287 0.76 -8.81 -11.96
C CYS A 287 1.83 -9.64 -11.22
N LYS A 288 2.35 -10.71 -11.85
CA LYS A 288 3.45 -11.52 -11.31
C LYS A 288 4.80 -10.78 -11.34
N LEU A 289 4.95 -9.75 -12.19
CA LEU A 289 6.20 -9.00 -12.37
C LEU A 289 6.55 -8.05 -11.22
N GLY A 290 5.65 -7.83 -10.26
CA GLY A 290 5.97 -7.04 -9.07
C GLY A 290 5.31 -5.66 -8.99
N GLY A 291 4.81 -5.13 -10.11
CA GLY A 291 4.41 -3.73 -10.24
C GLY A 291 2.99 -3.37 -9.78
N ALA A 292 2.63 -2.10 -10.01
CA ALA A 292 1.28 -1.56 -9.84
C ALA A 292 0.50 -1.50 -11.15
N LEU A 293 -0.83 -1.49 -11.04
CA LEU A 293 -1.75 -1.18 -12.13
C LEU A 293 -2.21 0.28 -12.06
N VAL A 294 -2.11 1.00 -13.18
CA VAL A 294 -2.72 2.33 -13.36
C VAL A 294 -3.97 2.20 -14.22
N ILE A 295 -5.13 2.51 -13.65
CA ILE A 295 -6.39 2.65 -14.39
C ILE A 295 -6.62 4.14 -14.67
N ASN A 296 -6.40 4.57 -15.90
CA ASN A 296 -6.63 5.95 -16.34
C ASN A 296 -7.85 6.03 -17.25
N MET A 297 -8.82 6.88 -16.89
CA MET A 297 -10.11 6.96 -17.60
C MET A 297 -10.11 7.95 -18.78
N GLY A 298 -8.97 8.52 -19.19
CA GLY A 298 -8.86 9.56 -20.22
C GLY A 298 -9.53 9.20 -21.55
N SER A 299 -9.46 7.93 -21.96
CA SER A 299 -10.00 7.40 -23.22
C SER A 299 -10.95 6.22 -23.01
N VAL A 300 -11.91 6.33 -22.08
CA VAL A 300 -12.83 5.23 -21.77
C VAL A 300 -13.80 4.92 -22.92
N ASP A 301 -13.85 3.64 -23.28
CA ASP A 301 -14.85 3.03 -24.14
C ASP A 301 -15.34 1.69 -23.50
N PRO A 302 -16.38 1.03 -24.04
CA PRO A 302 -16.89 -0.21 -23.46
C PRO A 302 -15.88 -1.36 -23.41
N ALA A 303 -14.98 -1.49 -24.39
CA ALA A 303 -13.98 -2.55 -24.44
C ALA A 303 -12.84 -2.28 -23.45
N GLY A 304 -12.37 -1.04 -23.38
CA GLY A 304 -11.40 -0.56 -22.39
C GLY A 304 -11.91 -0.73 -20.97
N LEU A 305 -13.17 -0.38 -20.69
CA LEU A 305 -13.77 -0.60 -19.38
C LEU A 305 -13.78 -2.09 -19.01
N ALA A 306 -14.14 -2.99 -19.93
CA ALA A 306 -14.10 -4.43 -19.68
C ALA A 306 -12.67 -4.92 -19.38
N ASN A 307 -11.65 -4.41 -20.09
CA ASN A 307 -10.26 -4.72 -19.82
C ASN A 307 -9.78 -4.20 -18.46
N TYR A 308 -10.19 -2.98 -18.06
CA TYR A 308 -9.91 -2.45 -16.72
C TYR A 308 -10.46 -3.34 -15.62
N LEU A 309 -11.69 -3.85 -15.77
CA LEU A 309 -12.28 -4.74 -14.78
C LEU A 309 -11.55 -6.08 -14.66
N LYS A 310 -11.07 -6.64 -15.77
CA LYS A 310 -10.24 -7.86 -15.76
C LYS A 310 -8.91 -7.63 -15.06
N ALA A 311 -8.22 -6.54 -15.42
CA ALA A 311 -6.94 -6.18 -14.82
C ALA A 311 -7.07 -5.88 -13.32
N LEU A 312 -8.08 -5.11 -12.93
CA LEU A 312 -8.41 -4.80 -11.54
C LEU A 312 -8.57 -6.07 -10.70
N ARG A 313 -9.33 -7.06 -11.20
CA ARG A 313 -9.52 -8.34 -10.52
C ARG A 313 -8.20 -9.10 -10.39
N ALA A 314 -7.42 -9.21 -11.46
CA ALA A 314 -6.14 -9.92 -11.45
C ALA A 314 -5.13 -9.30 -10.45
N TYR A 315 -5.04 -7.96 -10.40
CA TYR A 315 -4.15 -7.26 -9.47
C TYR A 315 -4.62 -7.37 -8.02
N ASN A 316 -5.92 -7.22 -7.76
CA ASN A 316 -6.48 -7.41 -6.42
C ASN A 316 -6.27 -8.84 -5.89
N GLN A 317 -6.45 -9.87 -6.73
CA GLN A 317 -6.19 -11.27 -6.37
C GLN A 317 -4.71 -11.54 -6.09
N ALA A 318 -3.81 -10.91 -6.85
CA ALA A 318 -2.37 -11.03 -6.64
C ALA A 318 -1.84 -10.17 -5.47
N GLY A 319 -2.71 -9.39 -4.80
CA GLY A 319 -2.31 -8.45 -3.75
C GLY A 319 -1.39 -7.33 -4.26
N ARG A 320 -1.55 -6.95 -5.54
CA ARG A 320 -0.79 -5.88 -6.18
C ARG A 320 -1.57 -4.57 -6.16
N PRO A 321 -0.88 -3.43 -5.98
CA PRO A 321 -1.56 -2.15 -5.82
C PRO A 321 -2.19 -1.65 -7.11
N VAL A 322 -3.34 -0.99 -6.97
CA VAL A 322 -4.08 -0.36 -8.07
C VAL A 322 -4.28 1.13 -7.80
N MET A 323 -3.80 1.96 -8.73
CA MET A 323 -4.00 3.41 -8.74
C MET A 323 -5.07 3.76 -9.78
N PHE A 324 -6.05 4.58 -9.38
CA PHE A 324 -7.14 5.02 -10.24
C PHE A 324 -7.10 6.52 -10.47
N ASP A 325 -7.08 6.90 -11.75
CA ASP A 325 -7.19 8.28 -12.24
C ASP A 325 -8.50 8.45 -13.03
N PRO A 326 -9.56 8.99 -12.40
CA PRO A 326 -10.89 9.12 -13.00
C PRO A 326 -10.97 10.37 -13.89
N VAL A 327 -10.03 10.54 -14.81
CA VAL A 327 -9.88 11.72 -15.68
C VAL A 327 -11.22 12.13 -16.30
N GLY A 328 -11.63 13.38 -16.05
CA GLY A 328 -12.86 13.96 -16.56
C GLY A 328 -14.14 13.27 -16.07
N ALA A 329 -14.11 12.58 -14.93
CA ALA A 329 -15.25 11.85 -14.36
C ALA A 329 -16.56 12.66 -14.35
N GLY A 330 -16.47 13.95 -14.01
CA GLY A 330 -17.62 14.83 -13.91
C GLY A 330 -18.17 15.33 -15.25
N ALA A 331 -17.49 15.08 -16.37
CA ALA A 331 -17.79 15.72 -17.65
C ALA A 331 -19.02 15.15 -18.37
N THR A 332 -19.22 13.82 -18.31
CA THR A 332 -20.32 13.15 -19.04
C THR A 332 -20.99 12.06 -18.19
N SER A 333 -22.24 11.73 -18.48
CA SER A 333 -22.96 10.63 -17.81
C SER A 333 -22.25 9.28 -17.98
N ILE A 334 -21.68 9.03 -19.16
CA ILE A 334 -20.91 7.81 -19.47
C ILE A 334 -19.70 7.69 -18.54
N ARG A 335 -18.94 8.78 -18.34
CA ARG A 335 -17.78 8.80 -17.44
C ARG A 335 -18.18 8.59 -15.98
N ARG A 336 -19.29 9.19 -15.52
CA ARG A 336 -19.82 8.96 -14.17
C ARG A 336 -20.21 7.50 -13.95
N GLU A 337 -20.85 6.87 -14.93
CA GLU A 337 -21.23 5.46 -14.84
C GLU A 337 -20.00 4.53 -14.89
N ALA A 338 -18.97 4.87 -15.67
CA ALA A 338 -17.70 4.15 -15.68
C ALA A 338 -16.99 4.22 -14.32
N VAL A 339 -16.93 5.39 -13.67
CA VAL A 339 -16.41 5.54 -12.29
C VAL A 339 -17.18 4.63 -11.34
N LYS A 340 -18.51 4.69 -11.35
CA LYS A 340 -19.35 3.83 -10.52
C LYS A 340 -19.07 2.34 -10.77
N THR A 341 -18.90 1.96 -12.03
CA THR A 341 -18.60 0.58 -12.44
C THR A 341 -17.25 0.12 -11.89
N ILE A 342 -16.19 0.92 -12.03
CA ILE A 342 -14.84 0.59 -11.53
C ILE A 342 -14.84 0.48 -10.00
N MET A 343 -15.38 1.49 -9.32
CA MET A 343 -15.49 1.54 -7.85
C MET A 343 -16.27 0.34 -7.29
N THR A 344 -17.26 -0.17 -8.03
CA THR A 344 -18.08 -1.32 -7.61
C THR A 344 -17.55 -2.67 -8.05
N ASN A 345 -16.41 -2.77 -8.76
CA ASN A 345 -15.87 -4.05 -9.25
C ASN A 345 -14.49 -4.44 -8.72
N GLY A 346 -13.80 -3.60 -7.96
CA GLY A 346 -12.59 -3.97 -7.22
C GLY A 346 -12.19 -2.97 -6.15
N TYR A 347 -11.06 -3.23 -5.51
CA TYR A 347 -10.42 -2.36 -4.54
C TYR A 347 -9.33 -1.52 -5.20
N LEU A 348 -9.24 -0.25 -4.80
CA LEU A 348 -8.30 0.72 -5.30
C LEU A 348 -7.46 1.22 -4.14
N ASP A 349 -6.14 1.10 -4.27
CA ASP A 349 -5.15 1.52 -3.26
C ASP A 349 -5.01 3.04 -3.19
N VAL A 350 -5.10 3.70 -4.35
CA VAL A 350 -5.01 5.16 -4.48
C VAL A 350 -6.04 5.66 -5.48
N ILE A 351 -6.75 6.73 -5.13
CA ILE A 351 -7.60 7.50 -6.04
C ILE A 351 -7.00 8.89 -6.16
N LYS A 352 -6.58 9.28 -7.37
CA LYS A 352 -5.99 10.61 -7.63
C LYS A 352 -6.84 11.35 -8.66
N GLY A 353 -7.23 12.58 -8.37
CA GLY A 353 -7.93 13.44 -9.32
C GLY A 353 -7.92 14.90 -8.88
N ASN A 354 -8.40 15.80 -9.73
CA ASN A 354 -8.66 17.19 -9.33
C ASN A 354 -9.94 17.30 -8.48
N GLU A 355 -10.25 18.50 -7.97
CA GLU A 355 -11.44 18.75 -7.13
C GLU A 355 -12.74 18.20 -7.75
N GLY A 356 -13.00 18.46 -9.03
CA GLY A 356 -14.24 18.04 -9.72
C GLY A 356 -14.34 16.52 -9.88
N GLU A 357 -13.21 15.86 -10.14
CA GLU A 357 -13.12 14.41 -10.25
C GLU A 357 -13.33 13.74 -8.89
N ILE A 358 -12.68 14.24 -7.83
CA ILE A 358 -12.83 13.72 -6.47
C ILE A 358 -14.27 13.92 -5.95
N ARG A 359 -14.91 15.06 -6.24
CA ARG A 359 -16.34 15.28 -5.95
C ARG A 359 -17.23 14.26 -6.67
N THR A 360 -16.92 13.95 -7.93
CA THR A 360 -17.65 12.96 -8.70
C THR A 360 -17.49 11.55 -8.11
N VAL A 361 -16.28 11.14 -7.73
CA VAL A 361 -16.02 9.86 -7.05
C VAL A 361 -16.72 9.81 -5.68
N PHE A 362 -16.78 10.94 -4.97
CA PHE A 362 -17.51 11.05 -3.72
C PHE A 362 -19.03 10.93 -3.91
N GLY A 363 -19.55 11.26 -5.09
CA GLY A 363 -20.98 11.25 -5.41
C GLY A 363 -21.67 12.60 -5.24
N ASP A 364 -20.90 13.69 -5.10
CA ASP A 364 -21.42 15.06 -5.08
C ASP A 364 -21.65 15.54 -6.53
N SER A 365 -22.84 15.25 -7.07
CA SER A 365 -23.17 15.42 -8.49
C SER A 365 -23.78 16.79 -8.85
N GLN A 366 -23.58 17.83 -8.04
CA GLN A 366 -24.27 19.12 -8.23
C GLN A 366 -23.66 20.05 -9.28
N GLU A 367 -22.47 19.78 -9.84
CA GLU A 367 -21.87 20.64 -10.88
C GLU A 367 -21.27 19.84 -12.05
N GLN A 368 -21.60 20.25 -13.28
CA GLN A 368 -21.05 19.64 -14.50
C GLN A 368 -19.67 20.22 -14.79
N GLN A 369 -18.63 19.38 -14.75
CA GLN A 369 -17.26 19.76 -15.08
C GLN A 369 -17.15 20.12 -16.57
N ARG A 370 -16.50 21.26 -16.88
CA ARG A 370 -16.15 21.65 -18.26
C ARG A 370 -14.70 21.23 -18.55
N GLY A 371 -14.52 20.12 -19.26
CA GLY A 371 -13.18 19.64 -19.66
C GLY A 371 -12.35 19.04 -18.50
N VAL A 372 -11.02 18.98 -18.67
CA VAL A 372 -10.04 18.54 -17.65
C VAL A 372 -9.46 19.72 -16.85
N ASP A 373 -9.92 20.94 -17.12
CA ASP A 373 -9.41 22.15 -16.48
C ASP A 373 -9.83 22.22 -15.01
N SER A 374 -8.89 22.58 -14.15
CA SER A 374 -9.08 22.65 -12.69
C SER A 374 -9.71 23.99 -12.29
N SER A 375 -11.02 24.02 -12.04
CA SER A 375 -11.67 25.15 -11.35
C SER A 375 -11.93 24.76 -9.89
N SER A 376 -11.27 25.46 -8.97
CA SER A 376 -11.38 25.22 -7.52
C SER A 376 -12.51 26.07 -6.95
N THR A 377 -13.51 25.44 -6.35
CA THR A 377 -14.65 26.13 -5.72
C THR A 377 -14.65 25.99 -4.21
N LEU A 378 -13.97 24.97 -3.68
CA LEU A 378 -13.88 24.68 -2.26
C LEU A 378 -12.72 25.41 -1.60
N ASP A 379 -12.93 25.85 -0.35
CA ASP A 379 -11.85 26.27 0.54
C ASP A 379 -11.00 25.06 0.97
N GLU A 380 -9.77 25.32 1.44
CA GLU A 380 -8.81 24.28 1.85
C GLU A 380 -9.37 23.35 2.94
N SER A 381 -10.14 23.89 3.89
CA SER A 381 -10.75 23.09 4.96
C SER A 381 -11.81 22.12 4.43
N ARG A 382 -12.58 22.51 3.42
CA ARG A 382 -13.56 21.65 2.74
C ARG A 382 -12.85 20.60 1.89
N LYS A 383 -11.78 20.95 1.19
CA LYS A 383 -10.94 19.99 0.44
C LYS A 383 -10.37 18.92 1.36
N ALA A 384 -9.76 19.33 2.48
CA ALA A 384 -9.22 18.43 3.50
C ALA A 384 -10.28 17.47 4.04
N ARG A 385 -11.48 17.98 4.39
CA ARG A 385 -12.60 17.12 4.84
C ARG A 385 -13.08 16.16 3.76
N LEU A 386 -13.11 16.59 2.50
CA LEU A 386 -13.55 15.75 1.39
C LEU A 386 -12.60 14.58 1.15
N VAL A 387 -11.29 14.82 1.07
CA VAL A 387 -10.31 13.73 0.91
C VAL A 387 -10.28 12.82 2.13
N LEU A 388 -10.41 13.36 3.35
CA LEU A 388 -10.50 12.56 4.58
C LEU A 388 -11.70 11.62 4.57
N ALA A 389 -12.88 12.17 4.27
CA ALA A 389 -14.11 11.39 4.24
C ALA A 389 -14.10 10.33 3.14
N LEU A 390 -13.58 10.65 1.94
CA LEU A 390 -13.48 9.69 0.85
C LEU A 390 -12.48 8.58 1.16
N ALA A 391 -11.27 8.92 1.64
CA ALA A 391 -10.24 7.95 1.99
C ALA A 391 -10.69 7.01 3.11
N ALA A 392 -11.32 7.55 4.17
CA ALA A 392 -11.93 6.75 5.23
C ALA A 392 -13.07 5.86 4.70
N ARG A 393 -13.81 6.35 3.69
CA ARG A 393 -14.92 5.60 3.10
C ARG A 393 -14.45 4.41 2.28
N GLU A 394 -13.43 4.60 1.47
CA GLU A 394 -12.95 3.57 0.55
C GLU A 394 -11.85 2.70 1.18
N LYS A 395 -11.32 3.12 2.35
CA LYS A 395 -10.17 2.52 3.05
C LYS A 395 -8.92 2.49 2.17
N ASN A 396 -8.58 3.64 1.61
CA ASN A 396 -7.48 3.81 0.68
C ASN A 396 -6.83 5.20 0.81
N VAL A 397 -5.83 5.50 -0.03
CA VAL A 397 -5.30 6.86 -0.13
C VAL A 397 -6.07 7.66 -1.18
N VAL A 398 -6.43 8.90 -0.86
CA VAL A 398 -7.02 9.85 -1.80
C VAL A 398 -6.06 11.02 -1.98
N VAL A 399 -5.81 11.37 -3.24
CA VAL A 399 -5.01 12.53 -3.65
C VAL A 399 -5.92 13.49 -4.44
N MET A 400 -6.06 14.71 -3.94
CA MET A 400 -6.72 15.80 -4.65
C MET A 400 -5.66 16.79 -5.13
N THR A 401 -5.41 16.81 -6.44
CA THR A 401 -4.42 17.70 -7.04
C THR A 401 -4.97 19.11 -7.24
N GLY A 402 -4.13 20.13 -7.11
CA GLY A 402 -4.51 21.53 -7.32
C GLY A 402 -3.31 22.49 -7.27
N LYS A 403 -3.54 23.72 -6.81
CA LYS A 403 -2.43 24.62 -6.44
C LYS A 403 -1.69 24.10 -5.20
N THR A 404 -2.48 23.59 -4.25
CA THR A 404 -2.02 22.88 -3.07
C THR A 404 -2.69 21.52 -3.12
N ASP A 405 -1.89 20.48 -3.04
CA ASP A 405 -2.31 19.10 -3.13
C ASP A 405 -2.74 18.59 -1.74
N PHE A 406 -3.88 17.90 -1.69
CA PHE A 406 -4.41 17.30 -0.45
C PHE A 406 -4.35 15.79 -0.52
N VAL A 407 -3.65 15.16 0.42
CA VAL A 407 -3.47 13.71 0.49
C VAL A 407 -3.99 13.18 1.81
N SER A 408 -4.75 12.08 1.78
CA SER A 408 -5.32 11.48 2.99
C SER A 408 -5.41 9.96 2.91
N ASP A 409 -5.15 9.28 4.02
CA ASP A 409 -5.38 7.84 4.23
C ASP A 409 -6.71 7.52 4.94
N GLY A 410 -7.46 8.56 5.32
CA GLY A 410 -8.73 8.44 6.02
C GLY A 410 -8.63 8.69 7.53
N GLU A 411 -7.42 8.82 8.07
CA GLU A 411 -7.17 9.20 9.46
C GLU A 411 -6.47 10.56 9.56
N SER A 412 -5.61 10.85 8.59
CA SER A 412 -4.77 12.04 8.53
C SER A 412 -4.89 12.74 7.18
N VAL A 413 -4.61 14.05 7.17
CA VAL A 413 -4.59 14.86 5.93
C VAL A 413 -3.29 15.65 5.87
N PHE A 414 -2.65 15.61 4.71
CA PHE A 414 -1.44 16.35 4.38
C PHE A 414 -1.79 17.36 3.28
N ALA A 415 -1.28 18.59 3.44
CA ALA A 415 -1.29 19.61 2.40
C ALA A 415 0.13 19.77 1.88
N ILE A 416 0.32 19.69 0.57
CA ILE A 416 1.61 19.83 -0.10
C ILE A 416 1.51 21.07 -0.99
N ASP A 417 2.41 22.02 -0.78
CA ASP A 417 2.44 23.32 -1.47
C ASP A 417 3.76 23.46 -2.24
N ASN A 418 4.05 22.44 -3.06
CA ASN A 418 5.16 22.42 -4.00
C ASN A 418 4.65 22.48 -5.43
N GLY A 419 5.56 22.63 -6.39
CA GLY A 419 5.28 22.51 -7.82
C GLY A 419 5.30 23.85 -8.54
N HIS A 420 4.86 23.84 -9.80
CA HIS A 420 4.92 25.02 -10.66
C HIS A 420 3.70 25.11 -11.60
N GLU A 421 3.26 26.33 -11.93
CA GLU A 421 2.10 26.57 -12.80
C GLU A 421 2.23 25.94 -14.19
N TYR A 422 3.47 25.71 -14.66
CA TYR A 422 3.76 25.04 -15.92
C TYR A 422 3.27 23.60 -15.97
N LEU A 423 3.14 22.91 -14.82
CA LEU A 423 2.50 21.60 -14.78
C LEU A 423 1.07 21.65 -15.31
N GLY A 424 0.32 22.72 -15.03
CA GLY A 424 -1.03 22.93 -15.55
C GLY A 424 -1.10 23.32 -17.03
N LEU A 425 0.02 23.70 -17.64
CA LEU A 425 0.11 24.11 -19.05
C LEU A 425 0.64 23.01 -19.97
N VAL A 426 1.07 21.87 -19.42
CA VAL A 426 1.55 20.71 -20.19
C VAL A 426 0.52 19.57 -20.07
N THR A 427 0.02 19.12 -21.21
CA THR A 427 -0.96 18.02 -21.25
C THR A 427 -0.38 16.72 -20.67
N GLY A 428 -1.18 16.02 -19.87
CA GLY A 428 -0.83 14.71 -19.32
C GLY A 428 0.00 14.73 -18.04
N THR A 429 0.48 15.88 -17.55
CA THR A 429 1.24 15.99 -16.28
C THR A 429 0.49 15.38 -15.10
N GLY A 430 -0.79 15.74 -14.95
CA GLY A 430 -1.66 15.17 -13.93
C GLY A 430 -1.82 13.65 -14.04
N CYS A 431 -1.85 13.10 -15.26
CA CYS A 431 -1.89 11.65 -15.47
C CYS A 431 -0.55 10.99 -15.09
N THR A 432 0.57 11.61 -15.48
CA THR A 432 1.91 11.07 -15.20
C THR A 432 2.32 11.13 -13.73
N LEU A 433 1.71 12.02 -12.93
CA LEU A 433 1.80 11.94 -11.47
C LEU A 433 1.23 10.61 -10.96
N GLY A 434 0.18 10.08 -11.60
CA GLY A 434 -0.33 8.73 -11.35
C GLY A 434 0.70 7.63 -11.62
N THR A 435 1.52 7.80 -12.66
CA THR A 435 2.67 6.91 -12.95
C THR A 435 3.70 6.96 -11.82
N ALA A 436 4.05 8.14 -11.32
CA ALA A 436 4.99 8.28 -10.20
C ALA A 436 4.45 7.66 -8.91
N ILE A 437 3.18 7.95 -8.58
CA ILE A 437 2.50 7.39 -7.40
C ILE A 437 2.43 5.87 -7.47
N SER A 438 2.05 5.31 -8.62
CA SER A 438 1.94 3.86 -8.79
C SER A 438 3.29 3.15 -8.63
N ALA A 439 4.40 3.76 -9.09
CA ALA A 439 5.75 3.20 -8.90
C ALA A 439 6.11 3.18 -7.41
N ALA A 440 5.78 4.25 -6.69
CA ALA A 440 6.09 4.37 -5.28
C ALA A 440 5.31 3.36 -4.42
N ILE A 441 4.00 3.23 -4.63
CA ILE A 441 3.19 2.25 -3.86
C ILE A 441 3.52 0.80 -4.21
N ALA A 442 4.07 0.52 -5.40
CA ALA A 442 4.58 -0.81 -5.75
C ALA A 442 5.92 -1.13 -5.06
N SER A 443 6.81 -0.13 -4.91
CA SER A 443 8.09 -0.30 -4.19
C SER A 443 7.91 -0.60 -2.70
N ARG A 444 6.81 -0.11 -2.12
CA ARG A 444 6.60 -0.15 -0.68
C ARG A 444 5.21 -0.66 -0.33
N LYS A 445 5.14 -1.92 0.10
CA LYS A 445 3.88 -2.54 0.55
C LYS A 445 3.32 -1.81 1.78
N ALA A 446 4.14 -1.53 2.78
CA ALA A 446 3.70 -0.90 4.03
C ALA A 446 3.65 0.64 3.92
N ASN A 447 2.61 1.26 4.49
CA ASN A 447 2.41 2.71 4.57
C ASN A 447 2.34 3.40 3.18
N ARG A 448 1.26 3.10 2.44
CA ARG A 448 0.99 3.67 1.10
C ARG A 448 0.96 5.20 1.10
N LEU A 449 0.51 5.82 2.20
CA LEU A 449 0.46 7.27 2.35
C LEU A 449 1.85 7.91 2.17
N THR A 450 2.87 7.36 2.83
CA THR A 450 4.24 7.87 2.73
C THR A 450 4.80 7.70 1.32
N ALA A 451 4.49 6.59 0.65
CA ALA A 451 4.88 6.36 -0.75
C ALA A 451 4.24 7.36 -1.71
N VAL A 452 2.94 7.65 -1.53
CA VAL A 452 2.22 8.66 -2.31
C VAL A 452 2.83 10.05 -2.11
N ILE A 453 3.12 10.43 -0.86
CA ILE A 453 3.71 11.74 -0.54
C ILE A 453 5.13 11.86 -1.12
N ALA A 454 5.94 10.81 -1.02
CA ALA A 454 7.28 10.79 -1.62
C ALA A 454 7.22 10.99 -3.15
N ALA A 455 6.27 10.35 -3.82
CA ALA A 455 6.07 10.51 -5.26
C ALA A 455 5.64 11.94 -5.64
N ILE A 456 4.73 12.55 -4.88
CA ILE A 456 4.28 13.94 -5.11
C ILE A 456 5.45 14.90 -4.91
N LEU A 457 6.19 14.77 -3.80
CA LEU A 457 7.35 15.62 -3.52
C LEU A 457 8.43 15.49 -4.61
N HIS A 458 8.76 14.28 -5.05
CA HIS A 458 9.71 14.06 -6.16
C HIS A 458 9.24 14.78 -7.44
N PHE A 459 7.96 14.66 -7.74
CA PHE A 459 7.37 15.23 -8.94
C PHE A 459 7.30 16.77 -8.88
N GLU A 460 6.85 17.33 -7.77
CA GLU A 460 6.64 18.76 -7.63
C GLU A 460 7.95 19.54 -7.43
N ILE A 461 8.90 19.01 -6.65
CA ILE A 461 10.23 19.62 -6.51
C ILE A 461 10.99 19.60 -7.85
N ALA A 462 10.86 18.51 -8.63
CA ALA A 462 11.43 18.49 -9.99
C ALA A 462 10.83 19.58 -10.88
N ALA A 463 9.54 19.89 -10.72
CA ALA A 463 8.88 20.95 -11.48
C ALA A 463 9.38 22.36 -11.06
N GLU A 464 9.59 22.60 -9.77
CA GLU A 464 10.17 23.85 -9.28
C GLU A 464 11.58 24.07 -9.84
N LEU A 465 12.46 23.08 -9.68
CA LEU A 465 13.84 23.14 -10.17
C LEU A 465 13.91 23.30 -11.69
N ALA A 466 13.01 22.63 -12.42
CA ALA A 466 12.95 22.76 -13.86
C ALA A 466 12.50 24.16 -14.29
N ALA A 467 11.57 24.79 -13.57
CA ALA A 467 11.11 26.13 -13.88
C ALA A 467 12.18 27.21 -13.63
N GLU A 468 13.08 26.98 -12.66
CA GLU A 468 14.19 27.88 -12.36
C GLU A 468 15.36 27.81 -13.36
N ARG A 469 15.39 26.80 -14.22
CA ARG A 469 16.48 26.63 -15.19
C ARG A 469 16.52 27.78 -16.22
N PRO A 470 17.70 28.37 -16.51
CA PRO A 470 17.83 29.50 -17.43
C PRO A 470 17.31 29.25 -18.86
N GLU A 471 17.34 27.99 -19.31
CA GLU A 471 16.87 27.57 -20.62
C GLU A 471 15.33 27.46 -20.72
N VAL A 472 14.61 27.44 -19.59
CA VAL A 472 13.16 27.31 -19.57
C VAL A 472 12.49 28.67 -19.75
N ARG A 473 11.73 28.79 -20.85
CA ARG A 473 11.06 30.04 -21.26
C ARG A 473 9.54 29.90 -21.36
N GLY A 474 9.00 28.76 -20.94
CA GLY A 474 7.60 28.39 -21.08
C GLY A 474 7.39 26.87 -21.18
N PRO A 475 6.14 26.41 -21.34
CA PRO A 475 5.75 25.01 -21.20
C PRO A 475 6.45 24.06 -22.18
N GLY A 476 6.73 24.51 -23.41
CA GLY A 476 7.44 23.69 -24.41
C GLY A 476 8.89 23.36 -24.03
N THR A 477 9.59 24.31 -23.39
CA THR A 477 10.98 24.14 -22.91
C THR A 477 11.05 23.56 -21.49
N PHE A 478 9.96 23.70 -20.73
CA PHE A 478 9.83 23.15 -19.38
C PHE A 478 9.82 21.61 -19.39
N LEU A 479 9.13 20.98 -20.34
CA LEU A 479 8.93 19.53 -20.33
C LEU A 479 10.25 18.71 -20.38
N PRO A 480 11.23 19.00 -21.26
CA PRO A 480 12.53 18.33 -21.21
C PRO A 480 13.29 18.59 -19.91
N ALA A 481 13.30 19.85 -19.43
CA ALA A 481 13.95 20.23 -18.18
C ALA A 481 13.34 19.50 -16.97
N PHE A 482 12.02 19.32 -16.97
CA PHE A 482 11.27 18.59 -15.95
C PHE A 482 11.66 17.10 -15.90
N LEU A 483 11.74 16.44 -17.05
CA LEU A 483 12.20 15.05 -17.12
C LEU A 483 13.65 14.90 -16.64
N ASP A 484 14.52 15.84 -16.98
CA ASP A 484 15.90 15.85 -16.49
C ASP A 484 15.96 16.03 -14.97
N GLU A 485 15.15 16.91 -14.38
CA GLU A 485 15.13 17.12 -12.93
C GLU A 485 14.56 15.92 -12.17
N LEU A 486 13.52 15.26 -12.71
CA LEU A 486 13.06 13.97 -12.18
C LEU A 486 14.21 12.95 -12.11
N TYR A 487 14.98 12.84 -13.20
CA TYR A 487 16.14 11.96 -13.28
C TYR A 487 17.26 12.39 -12.31
N ARG A 488 17.59 13.68 -12.23
CA ARG A 488 18.63 14.20 -11.33
C ARG A 488 18.31 13.96 -9.88
N ILE A 489 17.08 14.27 -9.44
CA ILE A 489 16.66 14.02 -8.05
C ILE A 489 16.80 12.54 -7.72
N ARG A 490 16.39 11.64 -8.62
CA ARG A 490 16.58 10.19 -8.43
C ARG A 490 18.05 9.79 -8.31
N GLN A 491 18.94 10.33 -9.14
CA GLN A 491 20.38 10.04 -9.03
C GLN A 491 20.97 10.57 -7.72
N ALA A 492 20.52 11.75 -7.29
CA ALA A 492 20.88 12.36 -6.01
C ALA A 492 20.45 11.50 -4.81
N THR A 493 19.25 10.90 -4.84
CA THR A 493 18.77 10.03 -3.76
C THR A 493 19.41 8.63 -3.75
N ALA A 494 20.17 8.27 -4.80
CA ALA A 494 20.83 6.97 -4.94
C ALA A 494 22.34 6.99 -4.64
N SER A 495 22.92 8.16 -4.32
CA SER A 495 24.37 8.31 -4.22
C SER A 495 24.84 8.11 -2.78
N SER A 496 25.41 6.93 -2.51
CA SER A 496 26.35 6.78 -1.39
C SER A 496 27.76 7.09 -1.88
N GLU A 497 28.57 7.80 -1.09
CA GLU A 497 29.98 8.09 -1.39
C GLU A 497 30.92 7.45 -0.37
N LEU A 498 32.05 6.91 -0.82
CA LEU A 498 33.10 6.36 0.04
C LEU A 498 34.27 7.35 0.17
N ILE A 499 34.56 7.80 1.40
CA ILE A 499 35.75 8.61 1.72
C ILE A 499 36.79 7.77 2.47
N CYS A 500 38.04 7.79 1.99
CA CYS A 500 39.16 6.99 2.49
C CYS A 500 40.42 7.84 2.79
N ASP A 501 41.01 7.66 3.97
CA ASP A 501 42.31 8.25 4.37
C ASP A 501 43.15 7.22 5.16
N ILE A 502 44.06 6.52 4.45
CA ILE A 502 44.91 5.45 5.00
C ILE A 502 46.31 5.51 4.39
N GLN A 503 47.27 6.12 5.09
CA GLN A 503 48.66 6.23 4.63
C GLN A 503 49.61 5.23 5.32
N GLU A 504 50.58 4.73 4.55
CA GLU A 504 51.55 3.71 4.97
C GLU A 504 52.37 4.12 6.21
N LYS A 505 52.69 5.41 6.34
CA LYS A 505 53.54 5.91 7.43
C LYS A 505 52.95 5.71 8.82
N PHE A 506 51.64 5.53 8.93
CA PHE A 506 50.93 5.31 10.18
C PHE A 506 50.86 3.84 10.60
N ARG A 507 51.26 2.89 9.74
CA ARG A 507 51.27 1.45 10.05
C ARG A 507 51.90 1.08 11.40
N PRO A 508 53.05 1.65 11.83
CA PRO A 508 53.68 1.25 13.09
C PRO A 508 53.03 1.86 14.34
N VAL A 509 52.14 2.86 14.19
CA VAL A 509 51.57 3.60 15.32
C VAL A 509 50.09 3.33 15.54
N ILE A 510 49.35 2.97 14.51
CA ILE A 510 47.91 2.70 14.60
C ILE A 510 47.66 1.30 15.17
N PHE A 511 46.78 1.23 16.16
CA PHE A 511 46.33 -0.04 16.72
C PHE A 511 45.64 -0.90 15.65
N GLU A 512 46.13 -2.13 15.45
CA GLU A 512 45.56 -3.10 14.51
C GLU A 512 45.35 -2.57 13.08
N PHE A 513 46.30 -1.75 12.60
CA PHE A 513 46.27 -1.12 11.28
C PHE A 513 45.89 -2.06 10.12
N ASP A 514 46.44 -3.28 10.09
CA ASP A 514 46.17 -4.24 9.01
C ASP A 514 44.68 -4.61 8.90
N LYS A 515 43.92 -4.55 10.01
CA LYS A 515 42.47 -4.81 9.99
C LYS A 515 41.70 -3.71 9.27
N VAL A 516 42.14 -2.46 9.43
CA VAL A 516 41.58 -1.32 8.70
C VAL A 516 41.79 -1.50 7.20
N ILE A 517 42.95 -2.03 6.79
CA ILE A 517 43.23 -2.37 5.39
C ILE A 517 42.28 -3.45 4.88
N LEU A 518 42.06 -4.54 5.65
CA LEU A 518 41.16 -5.62 5.25
C LEU A 518 39.74 -5.09 4.98
N THR A 519 39.23 -4.23 5.86
CA THR A 519 37.92 -3.62 5.71
C THR A 519 37.89 -2.62 4.55
N ALA A 520 38.92 -1.79 4.38
CA ALA A 520 39.01 -0.86 3.25
C ALA A 520 39.04 -1.59 1.90
N ARG A 521 39.76 -2.72 1.79
CA ARG A 521 39.75 -3.58 0.60
C ARG A 521 38.34 -4.13 0.31
N LYS A 522 37.63 -4.59 1.33
CA LYS A 522 36.24 -5.08 1.21
C LYS A 522 35.32 -3.97 0.69
N LEU A 523 35.41 -2.77 1.25
CA LEU A 523 34.60 -1.62 0.86
C LEU A 523 34.92 -1.11 -0.55
N LEU A 524 36.19 -1.04 -0.96
CA LEU A 524 36.56 -0.64 -2.32
C LEU A 524 36.06 -1.64 -3.37
N ARG A 525 36.13 -2.94 -3.07
CA ARG A 525 35.55 -3.98 -3.94
C ARG A 525 34.04 -3.83 -4.04
N ALA A 526 33.36 -3.65 -2.91
CA ALA A 526 31.91 -3.42 -2.89
C ALA A 526 31.55 -2.15 -3.68
N ALA A 527 32.24 -1.05 -3.44
CA ALA A 527 32.03 0.22 -4.12
C ALA A 527 32.19 0.11 -5.64
N THR A 528 33.19 -0.65 -6.11
CA THR A 528 33.41 -0.89 -7.54
C THR A 528 32.21 -1.61 -8.19
N HIS A 529 31.69 -2.66 -7.56
CA HIS A 529 30.54 -3.39 -8.10
C HIS A 529 29.23 -2.60 -7.98
N LEU A 530 29.05 -1.85 -6.90
CA LEU A 530 27.88 -1.01 -6.64
C LEU A 530 27.95 0.36 -7.35
N GLN A 531 29.03 0.62 -8.10
CA GLN A 531 29.27 1.89 -8.80
C GLN A 531 29.27 3.12 -7.87
N ILE A 532 29.73 2.93 -6.63
CA ILE A 532 29.81 3.97 -5.60
C ILE A 532 31.06 4.85 -5.87
N PRO A 533 30.91 6.19 -5.91
CA PRO A 533 32.02 7.12 -6.01
C PRO A 533 33.00 7.02 -4.83
N ILE A 534 34.30 7.12 -5.12
CA ILE A 534 35.39 6.99 -4.16
C ILE A 534 36.18 8.31 -4.10
N PHE A 535 36.38 8.82 -2.89
CA PHE A 535 37.20 10.00 -2.61
C PHE A 535 38.33 9.58 -1.68
N VAL A 536 39.56 9.84 -2.10
CA VAL A 536 40.78 9.51 -1.35
C VAL A 536 41.44 10.79 -0.89
N THR A 537 41.92 10.79 0.34
CA THR A 537 42.77 11.87 0.85
C THR A 537 44.03 11.33 1.49
N THR A 538 45.07 12.16 1.52
CA THR A 538 46.32 11.89 2.26
C THR A 538 46.67 13.10 3.11
N GLN A 539 47.26 12.90 4.29
CA GLN A 539 47.78 13.97 5.12
C GLN A 539 49.25 14.24 4.76
N ASN A 540 49.57 15.45 4.30
CA ASN A 540 50.93 15.91 4.02
C ASN A 540 51.81 14.83 3.33
N ARG A 541 51.40 14.42 2.14
CA ARG A 541 51.98 13.32 1.34
C ARG A 541 53.49 13.42 1.21
N ALA A 542 54.02 14.63 1.05
CA ALA A 542 55.46 14.88 0.96
C ALA A 542 56.24 14.40 2.21
N ARG A 543 55.62 14.40 3.40
CA ARG A 543 56.25 14.00 4.67
C ARG A 543 55.79 12.63 5.17
N LEU A 544 54.52 12.28 4.93
CA LEU A 544 53.87 11.09 5.47
C LEU A 544 53.64 9.99 4.42
N GLY A 545 54.12 10.19 3.19
CA GLY A 545 54.03 9.18 2.13
C GLY A 545 52.62 9.05 1.57
N ASP A 546 52.42 8.03 0.74
CA ASP A 546 51.18 7.83 0.00
C ASP A 546 50.19 6.90 0.72
N THR A 547 49.01 6.76 0.13
CA THR A 547 48.03 5.73 0.48
C THR A 547 48.68 4.34 0.43
N VAL A 548 48.31 3.47 1.36
CA VAL A 548 48.91 2.14 1.52
C VAL A 548 48.95 1.34 0.19
N PRO A 549 50.04 0.62 -0.10
CA PRO A 549 50.19 -0.14 -1.35
C PRO A 549 49.05 -1.15 -1.60
N GLU A 550 48.51 -1.75 -0.54
CA GLU A 550 47.45 -2.78 -0.62
C GLU A 550 46.11 -2.26 -1.17
N LEU A 551 45.91 -0.94 -1.22
CA LEU A 551 44.73 -0.32 -1.80
C LEU A 551 44.98 0.23 -3.20
N GLN A 552 46.24 0.45 -3.61
CA GLN A 552 46.56 1.12 -4.88
C GLN A 552 46.05 0.36 -6.10
N ASP A 553 46.18 -0.97 -6.14
CA ASP A 553 45.66 -1.78 -7.26
C ASP A 553 44.12 -1.69 -7.37
N LEU A 554 43.42 -1.62 -6.23
CA LEU A 554 41.96 -1.50 -6.20
C LEU A 554 41.52 -0.09 -6.61
N LEU A 555 42.24 0.94 -6.18
CA LEU A 555 41.98 2.33 -6.56
C LEU A 555 42.25 2.55 -8.05
N ALA A 556 43.36 2.03 -8.57
CA ALA A 556 43.67 2.06 -10.00
C ALA A 556 42.64 1.28 -10.82
N GLY A 557 42.22 0.10 -10.33
CA GLY A 557 41.19 -0.73 -10.96
C GLY A 557 39.78 -0.13 -10.92
N ALA A 558 39.46 0.68 -9.91
CA ALA A 558 38.19 1.40 -9.81
C ALA A 558 38.06 2.54 -10.85
N GLY A 559 39.18 2.99 -11.42
CA GLY A 559 39.24 3.90 -12.56
C GLY A 559 38.37 5.15 -12.38
N PRO A 560 37.33 5.36 -13.20
CA PRO A 560 36.51 6.58 -13.17
C PRO A 560 35.68 6.74 -11.89
N LEU A 561 35.61 5.72 -11.03
CA LEU A 561 34.95 5.81 -9.73
C LEU A 561 35.78 6.59 -8.71
N VAL A 562 37.10 6.70 -8.87
CA VAL A 562 37.93 7.58 -8.04
C VAL A 562 37.72 9.02 -8.52
N LYS A 563 36.97 9.79 -7.73
CA LYS A 563 36.56 11.16 -8.06
C LYS A 563 37.54 12.21 -7.61
N ALA A 564 38.26 11.94 -6.53
CA ALA A 564 39.32 12.80 -6.04
C ALA A 564 40.40 11.99 -5.33
N ASP A 565 41.64 12.44 -5.46
CA ASP A 565 42.80 11.99 -4.71
C ASP A 565 43.59 13.23 -4.26
N VAL A 566 43.32 13.70 -3.05
CA VAL A 566 43.72 15.04 -2.57
C VAL A 566 44.68 14.96 -1.38
N ASP A 567 45.79 15.67 -1.46
CA ASP A 567 46.70 15.86 -0.32
C ASP A 567 46.23 17.04 0.54
N LYS A 568 46.15 16.85 1.86
CA LYS A 568 45.60 17.81 2.82
C LYS A 568 46.54 18.13 3.97
N THR A 569 46.33 19.34 4.51
CA THR A 569 46.89 19.76 5.80
C THR A 569 45.83 19.87 6.89
N LEU A 570 44.55 20.03 6.51
CA LEU A 570 43.41 19.94 7.43
C LEU A 570 43.26 18.51 7.95
N PHE A 571 42.79 18.36 9.19
CA PHE A 571 42.52 17.03 9.73
C PHE A 571 41.28 16.39 9.08
N SER A 572 40.27 17.20 8.75
CA SER A 572 39.09 16.77 8.02
C SER A 572 39.40 16.39 6.58
N MET A 573 38.83 15.28 6.11
CA MET A 573 38.81 14.89 4.70
C MET A 573 37.81 15.73 3.91
N TRP A 574 36.92 16.49 4.57
CA TRP A 574 35.98 17.38 3.92
C TRP A 574 36.65 18.68 3.48
N LEU A 575 37.24 18.65 2.29
CA LEU A 575 38.00 19.76 1.70
C LEU A 575 37.15 20.54 0.69
N PRO A 576 37.44 21.82 0.43
CA PRO A 576 36.76 22.59 -0.62
C PRO A 576 36.79 21.90 -1.99
N GLU A 577 37.88 21.22 -2.34
CA GLU A 577 38.02 20.47 -3.58
C GLU A 577 37.00 19.32 -3.67
N ILE A 578 36.77 18.63 -2.56
CA ILE A 578 35.79 17.53 -2.48
C ILE A 578 34.37 18.11 -2.43
N ALA A 579 34.13 19.12 -1.60
CA ALA A 579 32.83 19.79 -1.46
C ALA A 579 32.35 20.43 -2.77
N SER A 580 33.26 20.85 -3.65
CA SER A 580 32.95 21.40 -4.97
C SER A 580 32.61 20.36 -6.04
N HIS A 581 32.77 19.06 -5.74
CA HIS A 581 32.48 18.00 -6.70
C HIS A 581 30.97 17.84 -6.89
N SER A 582 30.53 17.56 -8.12
CA SER A 582 29.13 17.34 -8.48
C SER A 582 28.38 16.27 -7.66
N HIS A 583 29.09 15.38 -6.96
CA HIS A 583 28.48 14.38 -6.07
C HIS A 583 28.00 14.98 -4.74
N PHE A 584 28.49 16.16 -4.38
CA PHE A 584 28.20 16.83 -3.12
C PHE A 584 27.46 18.17 -3.29
N THR A 585 27.49 18.78 -4.48
CA THR A 585 26.89 20.10 -4.72
C THR A 585 25.40 20.08 -5.08
N SER A 586 24.84 18.92 -5.41
CA SER A 586 23.46 18.81 -5.95
C SER A 586 22.41 18.54 -4.87
N SER A 587 22.77 17.84 -3.80
CA SER A 587 21.89 17.49 -2.67
C SER A 587 22.69 16.88 -1.52
N PRO A 588 22.12 16.77 -0.32
CA PRO A 588 22.72 16.00 0.76
C PRO A 588 22.85 14.52 0.39
N SER A 589 24.09 14.03 0.33
CA SER A 589 24.42 12.64 0.05
C SER A 589 24.60 11.73 1.28
N GLU A 590 24.73 10.42 1.02
CA GLU A 590 25.04 9.40 2.03
C GLU A 590 26.53 9.04 2.04
N VAL A 591 27.28 9.51 3.03
CA VAL A 591 28.74 9.36 3.03
C VAL A 591 29.18 8.27 3.99
N VAL A 592 29.90 7.27 3.49
CA VAL A 592 30.58 6.26 4.30
C VAL A 592 32.05 6.61 4.48
N ILE A 593 32.54 6.50 5.72
CA ILE A 593 33.91 6.85 6.09
C ILE A 593 34.67 5.60 6.54
N VAL A 594 35.85 5.41 5.94
CA VAL A 594 36.90 4.45 6.34
C VAL A 594 38.21 5.21 6.49
N GLY A 595 39.02 4.92 7.52
CA GLY A 595 40.26 5.68 7.69
C GLY A 595 40.91 5.61 9.06
N LEU A 596 42.03 6.31 9.17
CA LEU A 596 42.87 6.33 10.36
C LEU A 596 42.55 7.51 11.29
N GLU A 597 42.97 7.37 12.54
CA GLU A 597 42.71 8.28 13.64
C GLU A 597 41.22 8.59 13.81
N SER A 598 40.47 7.59 14.29
CA SER A 598 39.05 7.68 14.64
C SER A 598 38.69 8.95 15.41
N HIS A 599 39.54 9.36 16.36
CA HIS A 599 39.35 10.54 17.22
C HIS A 599 39.79 11.87 16.60
N ILE A 600 40.49 11.85 15.46
CA ILE A 600 41.01 13.04 14.76
C ILE A 600 40.36 13.15 13.37
N CYS A 601 40.97 12.57 12.34
CA CYS A 601 40.58 12.79 10.95
C CYS A 601 39.17 12.28 10.67
N VAL A 602 38.83 11.06 11.12
CA VAL A 602 37.48 10.50 10.95
C VAL A 602 36.43 11.33 11.70
N THR A 603 36.72 11.71 12.95
CA THR A 603 35.77 12.50 13.75
C THR A 603 35.53 13.88 13.15
N GLN A 604 36.58 14.60 12.77
CA GLN A 604 36.44 15.94 12.17
C GLN A 604 35.68 15.86 10.85
N THR A 605 36.00 14.89 9.99
CA THR A 605 35.29 14.67 8.71
C THR A 605 33.81 14.39 8.92
N ALA A 606 33.47 13.49 9.84
CA ALA A 606 32.08 13.14 10.11
C ALA A 606 31.28 14.34 10.64
N LEU A 607 31.87 15.14 11.52
CA LEU A 607 31.20 16.34 12.05
C LEU A 607 31.01 17.42 10.98
N ASP A 608 32.01 17.65 10.13
CA ASP A 608 31.92 18.63 9.05
C ASP A 608 30.86 18.22 8.01
N LEU A 609 30.81 16.94 7.64
CA LEU A 609 29.80 16.40 6.72
C LEU A 609 28.38 16.48 7.31
N LEU A 610 28.21 16.16 8.59
CA LEU A 610 26.94 16.31 9.29
C LEU A 610 26.51 17.78 9.33
N GLN A 611 27.45 18.71 9.57
CA GLN A 611 27.17 20.14 9.55
C GLN A 611 26.81 20.65 8.15
N ALA A 612 27.37 20.03 7.10
CA ALA A 612 27.00 20.28 5.71
C ALA A 612 25.67 19.60 5.29
N GLY A 613 25.02 18.85 6.19
CA GLY A 613 23.70 18.26 6.00
C GLY A 613 23.68 16.82 5.46
N HIS A 614 24.85 16.20 5.27
CA HIS A 614 24.95 14.83 4.74
C HIS A 614 24.59 13.78 5.78
N ARG A 615 24.09 12.61 5.32
CA ARG A 615 23.95 11.43 6.19
C ARG A 615 25.28 10.72 6.25
N VAL A 616 25.84 10.53 7.45
CA VAL A 616 27.19 10.00 7.62
C VAL A 616 27.17 8.62 8.26
N TYR A 617 27.85 7.66 7.62
CA TYR A 617 28.15 6.34 8.15
C TYR A 617 29.62 6.25 8.52
N VAL A 618 29.90 5.74 9.72
CA VAL A 618 31.27 5.45 10.16
C VAL A 618 31.38 3.93 10.34
N VAL A 619 32.25 3.32 9.56
CA VAL A 619 32.44 1.86 9.55
C VAL A 619 33.35 1.49 10.70
N ALA A 620 32.77 0.98 11.79
CA ALA A 620 33.50 0.70 13.03
C ALA A 620 34.68 -0.27 12.81
N ASP A 621 34.49 -1.31 12.01
CA ASP A 621 35.51 -2.29 11.65
C ASP A 621 36.51 -1.78 10.59
N GLY A 622 36.33 -0.54 10.12
CA GLY A 622 37.16 0.15 9.14
C GLY A 622 37.80 1.43 9.65
N VAL A 623 37.81 1.67 10.97
CA VAL A 623 38.50 2.81 11.56
C VAL A 623 39.35 2.37 12.76
N SER A 624 40.46 3.07 12.98
CA SER A 624 41.30 2.85 14.17
C SER A 624 42.04 4.13 14.57
N SER A 625 42.72 4.10 15.71
CA SER A 625 43.53 5.20 16.25
C SER A 625 44.84 4.67 16.81
N SER A 626 45.80 5.56 17.08
CA SER A 626 47.06 5.17 17.72
C SER A 626 46.84 4.52 19.09
N ASN A 627 45.95 5.10 19.90
CA ASN A 627 45.48 4.51 21.15
C ASN A 627 44.15 3.79 20.92
N ARG A 628 44.06 2.53 21.36
CA ARG A 628 42.88 1.70 21.19
C ARG A 628 41.65 2.28 21.88
N GLU A 629 41.84 2.85 23.07
CA GLU A 629 40.78 3.41 23.92
C GLU A 629 40.06 4.59 23.24
N GLU A 630 40.78 5.36 22.43
CA GLU A 630 40.24 6.51 21.69
C GLU A 630 39.21 6.10 20.63
N VAL A 631 39.31 4.88 20.08
CA VAL A 631 38.38 4.39 19.06
C VAL A 631 36.95 4.32 19.63
N GLY A 632 36.78 3.73 20.81
CA GLY A 632 35.47 3.61 21.45
C GLY A 632 34.87 4.96 21.83
N VAL A 633 35.70 5.88 22.35
CA VAL A 633 35.30 7.25 22.71
C VAL A 633 34.85 8.04 21.47
N ALA A 634 35.62 7.98 20.39
CA ALA A 634 35.30 8.65 19.13
C ALA A 634 33.99 8.12 18.52
N LEU A 635 33.83 6.80 18.42
CA LEU A 635 32.60 6.20 17.88
C LEU A 635 31.37 6.55 18.73
N ALA A 636 31.48 6.57 20.06
CA ALA A 636 30.39 6.99 20.93
C ALA A 636 30.00 8.45 20.71
N ARG A 637 31.00 9.35 20.60
CA ARG A 637 30.79 10.76 20.29
C ARG A 637 30.11 10.95 18.93
N LEU A 638 30.54 10.22 17.90
CA LEU A 638 29.96 10.33 16.55
C LEU A 638 28.51 9.83 16.49
N ARG A 639 28.17 8.75 17.22
CA ARG A 639 26.76 8.36 17.40
C ARG A 639 25.93 9.48 18.01
N GLN A 640 26.45 10.13 19.06
CA GLN A 640 25.75 11.22 19.74
C GLN A 640 25.59 12.46 18.83
N ALA A 641 26.54 12.71 17.95
CA ALA A 641 26.50 13.79 16.97
C ALA A 641 25.53 13.53 15.80
N GLY A 642 25.02 12.31 15.64
CA GLY A 642 24.05 11.94 14.60
C GLY A 642 24.61 11.06 13.47
N ALA A 643 25.87 10.63 13.53
CA ALA A 643 26.41 9.67 12.58
C ALA A 643 25.92 8.25 12.87
N VAL A 644 25.67 7.47 11.81
CA VAL A 644 25.37 6.05 11.89
C VAL A 644 26.67 5.27 12.04
N VAL A 645 26.96 4.77 13.23
CA VAL A 645 28.11 3.87 13.44
C VAL A 645 27.67 2.42 13.22
N THR A 646 28.17 1.82 12.16
CA THR A 646 27.78 0.48 11.67
C THR A 646 28.99 -0.38 11.34
N THR A 647 28.79 -1.56 10.77
CA THR A 647 29.87 -2.43 10.26
C THR A 647 29.91 -2.42 8.74
N SER A 648 31.05 -2.82 8.16
CA SER A 648 31.23 -2.88 6.70
C SER A 648 30.22 -3.79 6.04
N GLU A 649 29.90 -4.92 6.68
CA GLU A 649 28.92 -5.87 6.16
C GLU A 649 27.50 -5.33 6.23
N SER A 650 27.11 -4.78 7.39
CA SER A 650 25.78 -4.17 7.56
C SER A 650 25.55 -3.05 6.55
N TRP A 651 26.55 -2.20 6.33
CA TRP A 651 26.46 -1.11 5.36
C TRP A 651 26.33 -1.63 3.92
N ILE A 652 27.12 -2.63 3.50
CA ILE A 652 26.99 -3.22 2.15
C ILE A 652 25.58 -3.77 1.91
N TYR A 653 24.97 -4.43 2.89
CA TYR A 653 23.60 -4.92 2.77
C TYR A 653 22.55 -3.79 2.79
N GLU A 654 22.78 -2.72 3.55
CA GLU A 654 21.93 -1.52 3.53
C GLU A 654 21.96 -0.84 2.15
N CYS A 655 23.14 -0.72 1.52
CA CYS A 655 23.28 -0.17 0.17
C CYS A 655 22.55 -1.00 -0.90
N MET A 656 22.48 -2.33 -0.75
CA MET A 656 21.77 -3.17 -1.72
C MET A 656 20.26 -3.07 -1.58
N GLY A 657 19.74 -3.00 -0.35
CA GLY A 657 18.30 -2.89 -0.02
C GLY A 657 17.44 -4.12 -0.37
N ASP A 658 17.78 -4.86 -1.43
CA ASP A 658 17.06 -6.03 -1.94
C ASP A 658 18.05 -7.08 -2.49
N ALA A 659 17.75 -8.37 -2.29
CA ALA A 659 18.47 -9.49 -2.87
C ALA A 659 18.14 -9.73 -4.37
N GLY A 660 17.14 -9.02 -4.91
CA GLY A 660 16.71 -9.10 -6.29
C GLY A 660 17.57 -8.32 -7.30
N ILE A 661 18.50 -7.47 -6.86
CA ILE A 661 19.30 -6.62 -7.76
C ILE A 661 20.38 -7.42 -8.52
N PRO A 662 20.75 -7.04 -9.76
CA PRO A 662 21.80 -7.71 -10.53
C PRO A 662 23.14 -7.89 -9.80
N GLU A 663 23.50 -6.90 -8.97
CA GLU A 663 24.77 -6.80 -8.25
C GLU A 663 24.85 -7.74 -7.04
N PHE A 664 23.71 -8.25 -6.56
CA PHE A 664 23.62 -9.06 -5.33
C PHE A 664 24.54 -10.28 -5.36
N LYS A 665 24.66 -10.95 -6.52
CA LYS A 665 25.51 -12.14 -6.66
C LYS A 665 26.98 -11.83 -6.44
N GLU A 666 27.46 -10.71 -6.99
CA GLU A 666 28.85 -10.28 -6.81
C GLU A 666 29.09 -9.79 -5.38
N MET A 667 28.11 -9.14 -4.76
CA MET A 667 28.19 -8.72 -3.34
C MET A 667 28.24 -9.89 -2.37
N VAL A 668 27.42 -10.90 -2.57
CA VAL A 668 27.51 -12.14 -1.78
C VAL A 668 28.88 -12.80 -1.93
N LYS A 669 29.48 -12.74 -3.13
CA LYS A 669 30.83 -13.26 -3.36
C LYS A 669 31.89 -12.45 -2.59
N VAL A 670 31.84 -11.12 -2.65
CA VAL A 670 32.74 -10.25 -1.87
C VAL A 670 32.62 -10.53 -0.37
N VAL A 671 31.41 -10.62 0.17
CA VAL A 671 31.17 -10.92 1.60
C VAL A 671 31.71 -12.31 1.97
N LYS A 672 31.44 -13.34 1.15
CA LYS A 672 31.93 -14.70 1.40
C LYS A 672 33.45 -14.80 1.39
N GLU A 673 34.10 -14.18 0.41
CA GLU A 673 35.56 -14.20 0.28
C GLU A 673 36.26 -13.43 1.42
N THR A 674 35.61 -12.40 1.95
CA THR A 674 36.14 -11.57 3.05
C THR A 674 35.62 -11.98 4.43
N MET A 675 34.92 -13.10 4.56
CA MET A 675 34.30 -13.53 5.82
C MET A 675 35.33 -13.78 6.93
N GLY A 676 36.47 -14.39 6.59
CA GLY A 676 37.58 -14.61 7.53
C GLY A 676 38.18 -13.29 8.00
N ASP A 677 38.43 -12.39 7.06
CA ASP A 677 39.00 -11.06 7.31
C ASP A 677 38.06 -10.20 8.17
N THR A 678 36.76 -10.24 7.87
CA THR A 678 35.71 -9.54 8.63
C THR A 678 35.68 -10.03 10.08
N LYS A 679 35.80 -11.35 10.30
CA LYS A 679 35.89 -11.91 11.64
C LYS A 679 37.10 -11.39 12.40
N VAL A 680 38.26 -11.27 11.75
CA VAL A 680 39.49 -10.70 12.34
C VAL A 680 39.31 -9.21 12.68
N ALA A 681 38.70 -8.44 11.77
CA ALA A 681 38.39 -7.03 11.97
C ALA A 681 37.45 -6.80 13.17
N LEU A 682 36.34 -7.54 13.24
CA LEU A 682 35.36 -7.45 14.32
C LEU A 682 35.91 -7.90 15.69
N GLN A 683 36.83 -8.88 15.71
CA GLN A 683 37.52 -9.29 16.95
C GLN A 683 38.44 -8.19 17.51
N GLY A 684 38.83 -7.20 16.68
CA GLY A 684 39.55 -6.01 17.16
C GLY A 684 38.66 -5.04 17.94
N LEU A 685 37.39 -4.96 17.55
CA LEU A 685 36.38 -4.11 18.19
C LEU A 685 35.90 -4.70 19.51
N LEU A 686 35.61 -6.00 19.52
CA LEU A 686 35.22 -6.77 20.70
C LEU A 686 36.51 -7.17 21.42
N GLY A 687 36.94 -6.37 22.39
CA GLY A 687 38.18 -6.63 23.11
C GLY A 687 38.39 -8.10 23.49
N SER A 688 39.64 -8.55 23.40
CA SER A 688 40.08 -9.87 23.84
C SER A 688 39.54 -10.19 25.24
N LYS A 689 38.47 -11.00 25.28
CA LYS A 689 37.72 -11.52 26.42
C LYS A 689 37.14 -10.47 27.39
N ILE A 690 35.80 -10.46 27.46
CA ILE A 690 35.03 -10.00 28.63
C ILE A 690 35.49 -10.75 29.88
#